data_AF-A0A6P6EBZ4-F1
#
_entry.id   AF-A0A6P6EBZ4-F1
#
_cell.length_a   1.000
_cell.length_b   1.000
_cell.length_c   1.000
_cell.angle_alpha   90.00
_cell.angle_beta   90.00
_cell.angle_gamma   90.00
#
_symmetry.space_group_name_H-M   'P 1'
#
loop_
_entity.id
_entity.type
_entity.pdbx_description
1 polymer ?
#
loop_
_entity_poly.entity_id
_entity_poly.type
_entity_poly.pdbx_seq_one_letter_code
_entity_poly.pdbx_strand_id
1 'polypeptide(L)'
;METTWNYVTNITNPNREEMLQKELERSQFMNYFGTRAHLFKIAQFQDPAVKRMLSKLQDMGKAALPQEELREYNKLLAYMETTYSLAQVCLDEGPCMPLEPDLEEIMATSRDQKELLWAWEGWRDAVGRQLRPIFWHYVQLSNKAAQLNGYKDMGALWRSKYESDTLEQDLEQLYQELQPLYLNLHAYVRRALYRYYGPELINLRGPIPAHLLGNMWAQSWDKILDLVLPFPKKPPKDITKIMKSQHWKPEKMFEEADKLLTSLGLLPAPPNFWRKSMLEKPTDGREVECHTSAWDFYTGNDFRIKKCTEVTLEDLLSIFHQMGHIQYFMQYQNLSLIFHEGANPAFEEAVGSVIALSASSQKHLFSTGLISLQRQDSEEEINFLMGIALEKIAFIPFSYLVDVFRWKVFDGTIIKDIYNQEWWNLRLMHQGLCPPVPRTEDDFDPGAKFHVSANVPYMRYFLSLVLQFQFHEALCNASGHVGPLHQCDISNSKVAGKILGGALKLGSSKPWPEVLKELTGQSNVSTNALKAYFKPLLNWLVAENVRQGEILGWPDFTCSFEERNTNKVALLGLKLKPGQVTFGQWVLLVLSLVMLLVVLGLAHRLYFLEKQSLDQDSMILSTLPYTYFLGMPMEPRQAARRQWILLGLCFILMLCVISLTIRIFTYHHRKPPWMRTEWLREDNLQ
;
A
#
# COMPACT_ATOMS: atom_id res chain seq x y z
N MET A 1 -25.18 6.56 -11.96
CA MET A 1 -24.69 5.24 -12.42
C MET A 1 -24.62 5.16 -13.93
N GLU A 2 -25.71 5.32 -14.68
CA GLU A 2 -25.65 5.24 -16.16
C GLU A 2 -24.63 6.18 -16.81
N THR A 3 -24.55 7.44 -16.40
CA THR A 3 -23.58 8.40 -16.97
C THR A 3 -22.13 8.06 -16.60
N THR A 4 -21.89 7.54 -15.39
CA THR A 4 -20.59 7.03 -14.97
C THR A 4 -20.20 5.81 -15.80
N TRP A 5 -21.11 4.86 -15.99
CA TRP A 5 -20.92 3.70 -16.85
C TRP A 5 -20.54 4.11 -18.28
N ASN A 6 -21.28 5.07 -18.86
CA ASN A 6 -20.98 5.60 -20.20
C ASN A 6 -19.59 6.25 -20.28
N TYR A 7 -19.14 6.91 -19.22
CA TYR A 7 -17.80 7.49 -19.16
C TYR A 7 -16.71 6.41 -19.09
N VAL A 8 -16.81 5.46 -18.15
CA VAL A 8 -15.77 4.43 -17.96
C VAL A 8 -15.72 3.40 -19.10
N THR A 9 -16.78 3.26 -19.89
CA THR A 9 -16.83 2.41 -21.10
C THR A 9 -16.69 3.19 -22.41
N ASN A 10 -16.52 4.51 -22.34
CA ASN A 10 -16.26 5.39 -23.48
C ASN A 10 -15.72 6.75 -22.98
N ILE A 11 -14.42 6.83 -22.74
CA ILE A 11 -13.77 8.00 -22.14
C ILE A 11 -13.72 9.14 -23.17
N THR A 12 -14.62 10.11 -23.03
CA THR A 12 -14.68 11.32 -23.87
C THR A 12 -14.99 12.54 -23.02
N ASN A 13 -14.61 13.73 -23.50
CA ASN A 13 -14.94 14.98 -22.81
C ASN A 13 -16.46 15.16 -22.58
N PRO A 14 -17.35 14.92 -23.58
CA PRO A 14 -18.79 15.01 -23.35
C PRO A 14 -19.31 14.07 -22.26
N ASN A 15 -18.90 12.78 -22.28
CA ASN A 15 -19.33 11.82 -21.26
C ASN A 15 -18.81 12.20 -19.88
N ARG A 16 -17.59 12.76 -19.80
CA ARG A 16 -17.01 13.24 -18.54
C ARG A 16 -17.83 14.39 -17.95
N GLU A 17 -18.16 15.40 -18.76
CA GLU A 17 -18.95 16.54 -18.28
C GLU A 17 -20.37 16.11 -17.89
N GLU A 18 -21.00 15.19 -18.64
CA GLU A 18 -22.30 14.63 -18.29
C GLU A 18 -22.25 13.84 -16.97
N MET A 19 -21.23 13.00 -16.78
CA MET A 19 -20.99 12.27 -15.53
C MET A 19 -20.83 13.25 -14.36
N LEU A 20 -19.96 14.26 -14.49
CA LEU A 20 -19.71 15.26 -13.44
C LEU A 20 -20.98 16.05 -13.08
N GLN A 21 -21.79 16.40 -14.08
CA GLN A 21 -23.06 17.08 -13.88
C GLN A 21 -24.06 16.20 -13.10
N LYS A 22 -24.20 14.92 -13.46
CA LYS A 22 -25.07 13.99 -12.72
C LYS A 22 -24.57 13.65 -11.33
N GLU A 23 -23.26 13.63 -11.12
CA GLU A 23 -22.68 13.44 -9.79
C GLU A 23 -22.97 14.64 -8.87
N LEU A 24 -23.02 15.86 -9.43
CA LEU A 24 -23.44 17.05 -8.70
C LEU A 24 -24.93 16.99 -8.31
N GLU A 25 -25.82 16.60 -9.23
CA GLU A 25 -27.25 16.41 -8.95
C GLU A 25 -27.46 15.35 -7.85
N ARG A 26 -26.75 14.21 -7.93
CA ARG A 26 -26.77 13.16 -6.89
C ARG A 26 -26.32 13.70 -5.54
N SER A 27 -25.25 14.49 -5.51
CA SER A 27 -24.73 15.08 -4.28
C SER A 27 -25.71 16.08 -3.67
N GLN A 28 -26.40 16.88 -4.50
CA GLN A 28 -27.47 17.78 -4.03
C GLN A 28 -28.64 17.01 -3.41
N PHE A 29 -29.04 15.90 -4.03
CA PHE A 29 -30.05 15.00 -3.47
C PHE A 29 -29.60 14.46 -2.10
N MET A 30 -28.36 13.96 -2.01
CA MET A 30 -27.81 13.42 -0.76
C MET A 30 -27.76 14.50 0.34
N ASN A 31 -27.29 15.71 0.01
CA ASN A 31 -27.23 16.82 0.95
C ASN A 31 -28.63 17.22 1.46
N TYR A 32 -29.61 17.31 0.55
CA TYR A 32 -30.99 17.65 0.91
C TYR A 32 -31.61 16.65 1.90
N PHE A 33 -31.49 15.35 1.62
CA PHE A 33 -32.04 14.30 2.49
C PHE A 33 -31.22 14.12 3.78
N GLY A 34 -29.88 14.23 3.72
CA GLY A 34 -29.02 14.13 4.89
C GLY A 34 -29.21 15.28 5.87
N THR A 35 -29.32 16.52 5.39
CA THR A 35 -29.64 17.69 6.21
C THR A 35 -30.97 17.51 6.94
N ARG A 36 -31.99 16.94 6.28
CA ARG A 36 -33.28 16.62 6.91
C ARG A 36 -33.16 15.47 7.91
N ALA A 37 -32.33 14.47 7.64
CA ALA A 37 -32.07 13.37 8.56
C ALA A 37 -31.49 13.87 9.90
N HIS A 38 -30.71 14.96 9.90
CA HIS A 38 -30.21 15.60 11.12
C HIS A 38 -31.29 16.30 11.97
N LEU A 39 -32.48 16.59 11.42
CA LEU A 39 -33.61 17.12 12.22
C LEU A 39 -34.18 16.07 13.18
N PHE A 40 -33.90 14.79 12.93
CA PHE A 40 -34.39 13.67 13.73
C PHE A 40 -33.37 13.25 14.78
N LYS A 41 -33.81 13.15 16.04
CA LYS A 41 -32.99 12.57 17.12
C LYS A 41 -33.10 11.04 17.06
N ILE A 42 -32.06 10.37 16.56
CA ILE A 42 -32.03 8.89 16.37
C ILE A 42 -32.44 8.14 17.65
N ALA A 43 -32.01 8.62 18.82
CA ALA A 43 -32.31 8.00 20.12
C ALA A 43 -33.82 7.92 20.45
N GLN A 44 -34.67 8.74 19.82
CA GLN A 44 -36.13 8.76 20.07
C GLN A 44 -36.91 7.69 19.31
N PHE A 45 -36.31 7.07 18.28
CA PHE A 45 -36.96 6.00 17.53
C PHE A 45 -36.87 4.68 18.30
N GLN A 46 -37.82 3.77 18.11
CA GLN A 46 -37.77 2.43 18.69
C GLN A 46 -37.29 1.38 17.68
N ASP A 47 -37.70 1.51 16.42
CA ASP A 47 -37.32 0.59 15.35
C ASP A 47 -35.82 0.68 15.03
N PRO A 48 -35.04 -0.41 15.20
CA PRO A 48 -33.61 -0.43 14.92
C PRO A 48 -33.29 -0.20 13.43
N ALA A 49 -34.17 -0.62 12.51
CA ALA A 49 -33.98 -0.39 11.09
C ALA A 49 -34.06 1.11 10.77
N VAL A 50 -35.04 1.81 11.34
CA VAL A 50 -35.17 3.27 11.17
C VAL A 50 -33.97 4.01 11.76
N LYS A 51 -33.49 3.60 12.95
CA LYS A 51 -32.27 4.18 13.54
C LYS A 51 -31.07 4.05 12.60
N ARG A 52 -30.87 2.86 12.03
CA ARG A 52 -29.77 2.57 11.12
C ARG A 52 -29.88 3.35 9.81
N MET A 53 -31.08 3.43 9.23
CA MET A 53 -31.32 4.25 8.04
C MET A 53 -30.97 5.72 8.29
N LEU A 54 -31.44 6.29 9.40
CA LEU A 54 -31.15 7.67 9.78
C LEU A 54 -29.65 7.89 10.03
N SER A 55 -28.98 6.96 10.70
CA SER A 55 -27.53 7.03 10.94
C SER A 55 -26.74 7.07 9.63
N LYS A 56 -27.11 6.23 8.65
CA LYS A 56 -26.48 6.24 7.31
C LYS A 56 -26.80 7.50 6.52
N LEU A 57 -28.04 8.00 6.58
CA LEU A 57 -28.45 9.22 5.86
C LEU A 57 -27.80 10.50 6.42
N GLN A 58 -27.49 10.52 7.72
CA GLN A 58 -26.80 11.66 8.35
C GLN A 58 -25.34 11.79 7.87
N ASP A 59 -24.71 10.72 7.39
CA ASP A 59 -23.41 10.81 6.70
C ASP A 59 -23.63 11.14 5.22
N MET A 60 -23.38 12.40 4.87
CA MET A 60 -23.48 12.90 3.50
C MET A 60 -22.18 12.71 2.69
N GLY A 61 -21.10 12.24 3.34
CA GLY A 61 -19.77 12.13 2.72
C GLY A 61 -19.35 13.43 2.03
N LYS A 62 -18.85 13.32 0.79
CA LYS A 62 -18.42 14.49 0.01
C LYS A 62 -19.53 15.51 -0.27
N ALA A 63 -20.81 15.11 -0.23
CA ALA A 63 -21.93 16.01 -0.51
C ALA A 63 -22.13 17.10 0.56
N ALA A 64 -21.47 16.95 1.72
CA ALA A 64 -21.42 17.99 2.74
C ALA A 64 -20.62 19.23 2.32
N LEU A 65 -19.72 19.11 1.32
CA LEU A 65 -18.93 20.23 0.83
C LEU A 65 -19.81 21.33 0.21
N PRO A 66 -19.42 22.62 0.34
CA PRO A 66 -19.98 23.71 -0.45
C PRO A 66 -19.93 23.40 -1.96
N GLN A 67 -20.89 23.91 -2.72
CA GLN A 67 -21.08 23.52 -4.12
C GLN A 67 -19.83 23.72 -5.00
N GLU A 68 -19.11 24.84 -4.85
CA GLU A 68 -17.89 25.09 -5.64
C GLU A 68 -16.74 24.15 -5.26
N GLU A 69 -16.55 23.92 -3.95
CA GLU A 69 -15.54 22.97 -3.45
C GLU A 69 -15.87 21.52 -3.83
N LEU A 70 -17.15 21.16 -3.87
CA LEU A 70 -17.61 19.85 -4.34
C LEU A 70 -17.33 19.67 -5.84
N ARG A 71 -17.54 20.71 -6.66
CA ARG A 71 -17.18 20.68 -8.09
C ARG A 71 -15.68 20.51 -8.26
N GLU A 72 -14.89 21.25 -7.51
CA GLU A 72 -13.42 21.13 -7.51
C GLU A 72 -12.99 19.72 -7.09
N TYR A 73 -13.52 19.20 -5.98
CA TYR A 73 -13.28 17.84 -5.51
C TYR A 73 -13.57 16.78 -6.59
N ASN A 74 -14.73 16.86 -7.24
CA ASN A 74 -15.10 15.92 -8.30
C ASN A 74 -14.18 16.04 -9.53
N LYS A 75 -13.73 17.25 -9.88
CA LYS A 75 -12.76 17.47 -10.97
C LYS A 75 -11.39 16.88 -10.64
N LEU A 76 -10.90 17.05 -9.42
CA LEU A 76 -9.62 16.49 -8.98
C LEU A 76 -9.66 14.96 -9.03
N LEU A 77 -10.72 14.33 -8.49
CA LEU A 77 -10.88 12.88 -8.56
C LEU A 77 -10.92 12.37 -9.99
N ALA A 78 -11.75 12.98 -10.85
CA ALA A 78 -11.83 12.60 -12.25
C ALA A 78 -10.47 12.78 -12.97
N TYR A 79 -9.73 13.84 -12.65
CA TYR A 79 -8.39 14.06 -13.19
C TYR A 79 -7.41 12.97 -12.75
N MET A 80 -7.38 12.62 -11.46
CA MET A 80 -6.47 11.59 -10.94
C MET A 80 -6.77 10.22 -11.57
N GLU A 81 -8.04 9.84 -11.67
CA GLU A 81 -8.50 8.59 -12.29
C GLU A 81 -8.18 8.53 -13.79
N THR A 82 -8.41 9.64 -14.51
CA THR A 82 -8.13 9.75 -15.95
C THR A 82 -6.63 9.70 -16.22
N THR A 83 -5.83 10.40 -15.41
CA THR A 83 -4.37 10.41 -15.52
C THR A 83 -3.80 9.01 -15.33
N TYR A 84 -4.32 8.26 -14.35
CA TYR A 84 -3.94 6.85 -14.17
C TYR A 84 -4.33 6.00 -15.38
N SER A 85 -5.59 6.12 -15.84
CA SER A 85 -6.15 5.22 -16.86
C SER A 85 -5.55 5.43 -18.26
N LEU A 86 -5.16 6.67 -18.58
CA LEU A 86 -4.61 7.02 -19.90
C LEU A 86 -3.08 7.11 -19.93
N ALA A 87 -2.40 6.90 -18.80
CA ALA A 87 -0.95 6.96 -18.75
C ALA A 87 -0.30 5.85 -19.56
N GLN A 88 0.82 6.19 -20.20
CA GLN A 88 1.64 5.29 -20.98
C GLN A 88 3.10 5.57 -20.68
N VAL A 89 3.94 4.55 -20.81
CA VAL A 89 5.40 4.64 -20.67
C VAL A 89 6.03 4.44 -22.04
N CYS A 90 6.81 5.41 -22.50
CA CYS A 90 7.40 5.40 -23.83
C CYS A 90 8.89 5.04 -23.77
N LEU A 91 9.35 4.28 -24.75
CA LEU A 91 10.78 4.11 -25.03
C LEU A 91 11.32 5.37 -25.76
N ASP A 92 12.60 5.71 -25.55
CA ASP A 92 13.23 6.88 -26.18
C ASP A 92 13.08 6.87 -27.72
N GLU A 93 13.21 5.68 -28.31
CA GLU A 93 12.99 5.42 -29.73
C GLU A 93 12.05 4.21 -29.88
N GLY A 94 10.75 4.35 -29.54
CA GLY A 94 9.80 3.24 -29.64
C GLY A 94 8.35 3.55 -29.30
N PRO A 95 7.48 2.52 -29.25
CA PRO A 95 6.06 2.68 -28.92
C PRO A 95 5.85 3.05 -27.43
N CYS A 96 4.75 3.74 -27.16
CA CYS A 96 4.27 3.98 -25.80
C CYS A 96 3.38 2.82 -25.36
N MET A 97 3.64 2.30 -24.16
CA MET A 97 2.97 1.12 -23.62
C MET A 97 2.05 1.53 -22.46
N PRO A 98 0.74 1.27 -22.53
CA PRO A 98 -0.18 1.44 -21.40
C PRO A 98 0.11 0.41 -20.30
N LEU A 99 -0.50 0.60 -19.13
CA LEU A 99 -0.39 -0.38 -18.04
C LEU A 99 -0.95 -1.75 -18.45
N GLU A 100 -2.21 -1.78 -18.88
CA GLU A 100 -2.92 -3.00 -19.28
C GLU A 100 -3.08 -3.06 -20.82
N PRO A 101 -2.62 -4.13 -21.49
CA PRO A 101 -1.92 -5.31 -20.94
C PRO A 101 -0.38 -5.17 -20.89
N ASP A 102 0.21 -4.19 -21.59
CA ASP A 102 1.62 -4.23 -21.98
C ASP A 102 2.62 -4.21 -20.81
N LEU A 103 2.55 -3.21 -19.92
CA LEU A 103 3.49 -3.14 -18.79
C LEU A 103 3.23 -4.25 -17.77
N GLU A 104 1.98 -4.67 -17.58
CA GLU A 104 1.67 -5.81 -16.71
C GLU A 104 2.26 -7.12 -17.25
N GLU A 105 2.22 -7.35 -18.57
CA GLU A 105 2.85 -8.51 -19.21
C GLU A 105 4.36 -8.49 -19.03
N ILE A 106 5.02 -7.33 -19.19
CA ILE A 106 6.45 -7.17 -18.93
C ILE A 106 6.77 -7.53 -17.47
N MET A 107 6.05 -6.94 -16.52
CA MET A 107 6.28 -7.18 -15.09
C MET A 107 6.03 -8.65 -14.70
N ALA A 108 5.10 -9.33 -15.36
CA ALA A 108 4.74 -10.72 -15.09
C ALA A 108 5.75 -11.72 -15.69
N THR A 109 6.19 -11.48 -16.92
CA THR A 109 6.91 -12.48 -17.73
C THR A 109 8.41 -12.23 -17.84
N SER A 110 8.85 -10.96 -17.82
CA SER A 110 10.27 -10.64 -17.94
C SER A 110 11.05 -11.14 -16.71
N ARG A 111 12.28 -11.54 -16.98
CA ARG A 111 13.27 -11.91 -15.97
C ARG A 111 14.56 -11.10 -16.14
N ASP A 112 14.54 -10.09 -17.01
CA ASP A 112 15.62 -9.12 -17.13
C ASP A 112 15.40 -7.99 -16.10
N GLN A 113 16.34 -7.85 -15.17
CA GLN A 113 16.29 -6.84 -14.12
C GLN A 113 16.18 -5.41 -14.67
N LYS A 114 16.78 -5.12 -15.82
CA LYS A 114 16.79 -3.77 -16.42
C LYS A 114 15.46 -3.44 -17.07
N GLU A 115 14.86 -4.41 -17.76
CA GLU A 115 13.53 -4.25 -18.37
C GLU A 115 12.45 -4.07 -17.30
N LEU A 116 12.51 -4.90 -16.25
CA LEU A 116 11.63 -4.76 -15.08
C LEU A 116 11.81 -3.40 -14.39
N LEU A 117 13.05 -2.91 -14.29
CA LEU A 117 13.33 -1.61 -13.69
C LEU A 117 12.76 -0.47 -14.54
N TRP A 118 12.97 -0.53 -15.85
CA TRP A 118 12.43 0.45 -16.79
C TRP A 118 10.90 0.55 -16.70
N ALA A 119 10.19 -0.58 -16.72
CA ALA A 119 8.74 -0.59 -16.61
C ALA A 119 8.26 -0.05 -15.24
N TRP A 120 8.93 -0.48 -14.16
CA TRP A 120 8.59 -0.10 -12.80
C TRP A 120 8.80 1.39 -12.52
N GLU A 121 9.94 1.94 -12.95
CA GLU A 121 10.29 3.35 -12.76
C GLU A 121 9.48 4.23 -13.71
N GLY A 122 9.39 3.86 -14.98
CA GLY A 122 8.65 4.58 -15.99
C GLY A 122 7.18 4.76 -15.62
N TRP A 123 6.53 3.73 -15.06
CA TRP A 123 5.13 3.85 -14.60
C TRP A 123 4.96 4.86 -13.46
N ARG A 124 5.90 4.86 -12.51
CA ARG A 124 5.87 5.80 -11.36
C ARG A 124 6.14 7.23 -11.80
N ASP A 125 7.00 7.41 -12.78
CA ASP A 125 7.31 8.71 -13.35
C ASP A 125 6.14 9.23 -14.20
N ALA A 126 5.50 8.37 -15.00
CA ALA A 126 4.36 8.71 -15.83
C ALA A 126 3.11 9.09 -15.03
N VAL A 127 2.84 8.40 -13.90
CA VAL A 127 1.63 8.64 -13.11
C VAL A 127 1.93 9.39 -11.82
N GLY A 128 2.80 8.83 -10.97
CA GLY A 128 3.03 9.32 -9.61
C GLY A 128 3.41 10.79 -9.58
N ARG A 129 4.43 11.19 -10.35
CA ARG A 129 4.88 12.59 -10.42
C ARG A 129 3.77 13.56 -10.84
N GLN A 130 2.93 13.17 -11.80
CA GLN A 130 1.81 14.01 -12.25
C GLN A 130 0.75 14.20 -11.17
N LEU A 131 0.49 13.16 -10.36
CA LEU A 131 -0.55 13.19 -9.34
C LEU A 131 -0.12 13.89 -8.05
N ARG A 132 1.18 13.98 -7.76
CA ARG A 132 1.70 14.58 -6.54
C ARG A 132 1.12 15.96 -6.19
N PRO A 133 1.13 16.99 -7.06
CA PRO A 133 0.60 18.31 -6.72
C PRO A 133 -0.92 18.31 -6.52
N ILE A 134 -1.63 17.42 -7.21
CA ILE A 134 -3.09 17.28 -7.15
C ILE A 134 -3.52 16.60 -5.85
N PHE A 135 -2.78 15.59 -5.42
CA PHE A 135 -3.14 14.74 -4.28
C PHE A 135 -3.22 15.52 -2.96
N TRP A 136 -2.28 16.45 -2.71
CA TRP A 136 -2.34 17.30 -1.52
C TRP A 136 -3.65 18.11 -1.45
N HIS A 137 -4.09 18.67 -2.58
CA HIS A 137 -5.30 19.48 -2.62
C HIS A 137 -6.55 18.62 -2.42
N TYR A 138 -6.55 17.44 -3.05
CA TYR A 138 -7.55 16.41 -2.82
C TYR A 138 -7.66 16.03 -1.33
N VAL A 139 -6.54 15.82 -0.63
CA VAL A 139 -6.52 15.49 0.81
C VAL A 139 -7.17 16.59 1.65
N GLN A 140 -6.93 17.87 1.34
CA GLN A 140 -7.54 18.98 2.06
C GLN A 140 -9.07 19.00 1.94
N LEU A 141 -9.59 18.86 0.71
CA LEU A 141 -11.04 18.83 0.48
C LEU A 141 -11.68 17.57 1.07
N SER A 142 -10.99 16.43 1.00
CA SER A 142 -11.41 15.21 1.69
C SER A 142 -11.55 15.41 3.20
N ASN A 143 -10.53 15.95 3.86
CA ASN A 143 -10.60 16.18 5.31
C ASN A 143 -11.69 17.20 5.67
N LYS A 144 -11.88 18.24 4.85
CA LYS A 144 -12.98 19.19 5.05
C LYS A 144 -14.34 18.51 4.94
N ALA A 145 -14.54 17.64 3.94
CA ALA A 145 -15.78 16.86 3.81
C ALA A 145 -16.02 16.00 5.06
N ALA A 146 -15.00 15.31 5.57
CA ALA A 146 -15.11 14.48 6.76
C ALA A 146 -15.47 15.30 8.01
N GLN A 147 -14.85 16.47 8.19
CA GLN A 147 -15.13 17.40 9.30
C GLN A 147 -16.56 17.93 9.28
N LEU A 148 -17.10 18.21 8.09
CA LEU A 148 -18.49 18.64 7.93
C LEU A 148 -19.49 17.53 8.29
N ASN A 149 -19.08 16.26 8.22
CA ASN A 149 -19.87 15.11 8.68
C ASN A 149 -19.59 14.72 10.14
N GLY A 150 -18.81 15.52 10.88
CA GLY A 150 -18.52 15.28 12.30
C GLY A 150 -17.37 14.30 12.59
N TYR A 151 -16.59 13.93 11.57
CA TYR A 151 -15.38 13.11 11.74
C TYR A 151 -14.12 13.97 11.84
N LYS A 152 -13.07 13.45 12.48
CA LYS A 152 -11.78 14.16 12.62
C LYS A 152 -11.09 14.42 11.27
N ASP A 153 -11.09 13.40 10.43
CA ASP A 153 -10.41 13.34 9.13
C ASP A 153 -11.08 12.29 8.23
N MET A 154 -10.71 12.24 6.94
CA MET A 154 -11.29 11.30 5.98
C MET A 154 -10.99 9.83 6.33
N GLY A 155 -9.86 9.55 6.99
CA GLY A 155 -9.55 8.22 7.47
C GLY A 155 -10.57 7.74 8.51
N ALA A 156 -10.93 8.59 9.47
CA ALA A 156 -11.95 8.29 10.47
C ALA A 156 -13.33 8.03 9.84
N LEU A 157 -13.71 8.81 8.82
CA LEU A 157 -14.95 8.57 8.06
C LEU A 157 -14.93 7.20 7.37
N TRP A 158 -13.80 6.78 6.80
CA TRP A 158 -13.73 5.44 6.18
C TRP A 158 -13.79 4.31 7.20
N ARG A 159 -13.13 4.47 8.34
CA ARG A 159 -13.14 3.46 9.41
C ARG A 159 -14.52 3.34 10.06
N SER A 160 -15.33 4.40 10.07
CA SER A 160 -16.70 4.36 10.61
C SER A 160 -17.60 3.34 9.90
N LYS A 161 -17.32 3.01 8.63
CA LYS A 161 -18.07 2.01 7.84
C LYS A 161 -17.96 0.58 8.39
N TYR A 162 -17.01 0.32 9.27
CA TYR A 162 -16.85 -0.96 9.96
C TYR A 162 -17.55 -0.98 11.32
N GLU A 163 -18.13 0.14 11.78
CA GLU A 163 -18.95 0.20 13.01
C GLU A 163 -18.23 -0.44 14.22
N SER A 164 -16.92 -0.24 14.33
CA SER A 164 -16.07 -0.80 15.37
C SER A 164 -15.12 0.24 15.92
N ASP A 165 -15.16 0.43 17.24
CA ASP A 165 -14.26 1.34 17.97
C ASP A 165 -12.85 0.76 18.12
N THR A 166 -12.69 -0.56 17.97
CA THR A 166 -11.41 -1.28 18.11
C THR A 166 -10.76 -1.67 16.79
N LEU A 167 -11.28 -1.15 15.67
CA LEU A 167 -10.88 -1.59 14.33
C LEU A 167 -9.35 -1.55 14.11
N GLU A 168 -8.67 -0.48 14.51
CA GLU A 168 -7.22 -0.36 14.30
C GLU A 168 -6.44 -1.41 15.12
N GLN A 169 -6.85 -1.68 16.37
CA GLN A 169 -6.23 -2.71 17.20
C GLN A 169 -6.51 -4.12 16.66
N ASP A 170 -7.74 -4.37 16.22
CA ASP A 170 -8.15 -5.65 15.66
C ASP A 170 -7.35 -5.96 14.38
N LEU A 171 -7.22 -4.98 13.48
CA LEU A 171 -6.45 -5.14 12.24
C LEU A 171 -4.96 -5.39 12.50
N GLU A 172 -4.35 -4.67 13.44
CA GLU A 172 -2.96 -4.89 13.85
C GLU A 172 -2.79 -6.29 14.45
N GLN A 173 -3.70 -6.74 15.31
CA GLN A 173 -3.66 -8.10 15.85
C GLN A 173 -3.74 -9.15 14.73
N LEU A 174 -4.69 -9.02 13.80
CA LEU A 174 -4.81 -9.93 12.66
C LEU A 174 -3.53 -9.95 11.83
N TYR A 175 -2.91 -8.78 11.60
CA TYR A 175 -1.66 -8.67 10.86
C TYR A 175 -0.51 -9.40 11.58
N GLN A 176 -0.35 -9.20 12.89
CA GLN A 176 0.68 -9.86 13.70
C GLN A 176 0.51 -11.38 13.73
N GLU A 177 -0.72 -11.88 13.84
CA GLU A 177 -1.00 -13.32 13.81
C GLU A 177 -0.63 -13.98 12.47
N LEU A 178 -0.64 -13.22 11.38
CA LEU A 178 -0.31 -13.69 10.04
C LEU A 178 1.16 -13.47 9.66
N GLN A 179 1.87 -12.62 10.40
CA GLN A 179 3.26 -12.26 10.13
C GLN A 179 4.20 -13.48 10.00
N PRO A 180 4.11 -14.54 10.85
CA PRO A 180 5.00 -15.70 10.73
C PRO A 180 4.90 -16.42 9.37
N LEU A 181 3.71 -16.46 8.78
CA LEU A 181 3.48 -17.07 7.47
C LEU A 181 4.13 -16.23 6.37
N TYR A 182 3.94 -14.90 6.41
CA TYR A 182 4.57 -13.98 5.47
C TYR A 182 6.10 -14.00 5.56
N LEU A 183 6.68 -13.97 6.76
CA LEU A 183 8.14 -13.95 6.94
C LEU A 183 8.81 -15.22 6.40
N ASN A 184 8.16 -16.38 6.56
CA ASN A 184 8.65 -17.63 5.99
C ASN A 184 8.58 -17.65 4.46
N LEU A 185 7.48 -17.15 3.88
CA LEU A 185 7.34 -17.01 2.43
C LEU A 185 8.37 -16.03 1.87
N HIS A 186 8.52 -14.85 2.50
CA HIS A 186 9.48 -13.82 2.10
C HIS A 186 10.92 -14.35 2.09
N ALA A 187 11.35 -15.01 3.16
CA ALA A 187 12.71 -15.57 3.24
C ALA A 187 12.97 -16.61 2.15
N TYR A 188 12.01 -17.50 1.90
CA TYR A 188 12.09 -18.52 0.86
C TYR A 188 12.18 -17.90 -0.55
N VAL A 189 11.29 -16.93 -0.85
CA VAL A 189 11.28 -16.21 -2.13
C VAL A 189 12.57 -15.42 -2.32
N ARG A 190 13.07 -14.73 -1.28
CA ARG A 190 14.33 -14.01 -1.33
C ARG A 190 15.51 -14.92 -1.68
N ARG A 191 15.57 -16.13 -1.12
CA ARG A 191 16.59 -17.13 -1.50
C ARG A 191 16.48 -17.54 -2.96
N ALA A 192 15.27 -17.77 -3.46
CA ALA A 192 15.06 -18.14 -4.85
C ALA A 192 15.50 -17.02 -5.81
N LEU A 193 15.12 -15.77 -5.50
CA LEU A 193 15.57 -14.59 -6.26
C LEU A 193 17.10 -14.44 -6.19
N TYR A 194 17.72 -14.70 -5.04
CA TYR A 194 19.18 -14.72 -4.91
C TYR A 194 19.82 -15.76 -5.83
N ARG A 195 19.24 -16.96 -5.95
CA ARG A 195 19.76 -18.00 -6.86
C ARG A 195 19.67 -17.58 -8.32
N TYR A 196 18.64 -16.82 -8.69
CA TYR A 196 18.40 -16.40 -10.07
C TYR A 196 19.18 -15.13 -10.44
N TYR A 197 18.99 -14.04 -9.70
CA TYR A 197 19.57 -12.72 -9.98
C TYR A 197 20.96 -12.52 -9.38
N GLY A 198 21.37 -13.36 -8.42
CA GLY A 198 22.71 -13.34 -7.83
C GLY A 198 22.89 -12.40 -6.63
N PRO A 199 24.06 -12.47 -5.97
CA PRO A 199 24.40 -11.74 -4.74
C PRO A 199 24.63 -10.25 -4.92
N GLU A 200 24.76 -9.77 -6.15
CA GLU A 200 24.94 -8.35 -6.44
C GLU A 200 23.64 -7.57 -6.25
N LEU A 201 22.51 -8.19 -6.58
CA LEU A 201 21.17 -7.59 -6.50
C LEU A 201 20.42 -7.96 -5.22
N ILE A 202 20.60 -9.19 -4.72
CA ILE A 202 19.82 -9.71 -3.58
C ILE A 202 20.71 -9.88 -2.35
N ASN A 203 20.37 -9.20 -1.26
CA ASN A 203 20.92 -9.47 0.07
C ASN A 203 20.02 -10.48 0.80
N LEU A 204 20.55 -11.65 1.14
CA LEU A 204 19.84 -12.70 1.89
C LEU A 204 19.37 -12.30 3.30
N ARG A 205 19.86 -11.17 3.82
CA ARG A 205 19.48 -10.60 5.12
C ARG A 205 18.72 -9.28 4.99
N GLY A 206 18.48 -8.81 3.77
CA GLY A 206 17.91 -7.51 3.48
C GLY A 206 16.55 -7.56 2.79
N PRO A 207 15.98 -6.40 2.46
CA PRO A 207 14.72 -6.32 1.73
C PRO A 207 14.86 -6.80 0.27
N ILE A 208 13.75 -7.20 -0.35
CA ILE A 208 13.71 -7.57 -1.78
C ILE A 208 13.47 -6.31 -2.63
N PRO A 209 14.17 -6.11 -3.76
CA PRO A 209 13.87 -5.04 -4.70
C PRO A 209 12.44 -5.17 -5.26
N ALA A 210 11.66 -4.08 -5.17
CA ALA A 210 10.22 -4.10 -5.40
C ALA A 210 9.77 -4.40 -6.85
N HIS A 211 10.68 -4.38 -7.82
CA HIS A 211 10.38 -4.62 -9.24
C HIS A 211 10.56 -6.08 -9.67
N LEU A 212 11.05 -6.97 -8.80
CA LEU A 212 11.41 -8.36 -9.15
C LEU A 212 10.32 -9.39 -8.82
N LEU A 213 9.13 -8.93 -8.44
CA LEU A 213 8.10 -9.76 -7.80
C LEU A 213 6.90 -10.03 -8.70
N GLY A 214 7.08 -9.95 -10.02
CA GLY A 214 6.06 -10.40 -10.97
C GLY A 214 4.85 -9.48 -11.14
N ASN A 215 4.85 -8.32 -10.47
CA ASN A 215 3.73 -7.38 -10.45
C ASN A 215 4.23 -5.95 -10.24
N MET A 216 3.58 -4.97 -10.89
CA MET A 216 3.93 -3.55 -10.85
C MET A 216 4.09 -2.96 -9.43
N TRP A 217 3.34 -3.47 -8.45
CA TRP A 217 3.37 -3.02 -7.06
C TRP A 217 3.94 -4.06 -6.09
N ALA A 218 4.35 -5.23 -6.58
CA ALA A 218 4.69 -6.39 -5.74
C ALA A 218 3.60 -6.73 -4.71
N GLN A 219 2.33 -6.55 -5.10
CA GLN A 219 1.19 -6.89 -4.24
C GLN A 219 0.83 -8.38 -4.30
N SER A 220 1.13 -9.02 -5.44
CA SER A 220 0.98 -10.45 -5.70
C SER A 220 2.27 -10.93 -6.35
N TRP A 221 2.74 -12.12 -5.98
CA TRP A 221 4.01 -12.69 -6.42
C TRP A 221 3.80 -13.99 -7.24
N ASP A 222 2.56 -14.30 -7.62
CA ASP A 222 2.21 -15.54 -8.34
C ASP A 222 2.94 -15.64 -9.70
N LYS A 223 3.23 -14.51 -10.34
CA LYS A 223 3.89 -14.47 -11.66
C LYS A 223 5.37 -14.85 -11.63
N ILE A 224 5.99 -15.01 -10.46
CA ILE A 224 7.36 -15.54 -10.32
C ILE A 224 7.38 -17.00 -9.85
N LEU A 225 6.25 -17.72 -9.91
CA LEU A 225 6.12 -19.11 -9.47
C LEU A 225 7.16 -20.05 -10.11
N ASP A 226 7.52 -19.81 -11.37
CA ASP A 226 8.60 -20.50 -12.09
C ASP A 226 9.96 -20.43 -11.38
N LEU A 227 10.27 -19.32 -10.71
CA LEU A 227 11.53 -19.12 -9.97
C LEU A 227 11.50 -19.75 -8.58
N VAL A 228 10.32 -19.85 -7.98
CA VAL A 228 10.12 -20.21 -6.56
C VAL A 228 9.40 -21.55 -6.40
N LEU A 229 9.31 -22.36 -7.45
CA LEU A 229 8.57 -23.62 -7.41
C LEU A 229 9.25 -24.62 -6.44
N PRO A 230 8.57 -25.08 -5.37
CA PRO A 230 9.13 -26.02 -4.39
C PRO A 230 9.67 -27.31 -5.02
N PHE A 231 8.89 -27.90 -5.93
CA PHE A 231 9.21 -29.15 -6.61
C PHE A 231 9.20 -28.93 -8.14
N PRO A 232 10.33 -28.51 -8.74
CA PRO A 232 10.40 -28.14 -10.17
C PRO A 232 10.08 -29.27 -11.15
N LYS A 233 10.19 -30.52 -10.72
CA LYS A 233 9.90 -31.70 -11.56
C LYS A 233 8.40 -31.97 -11.73
N LYS A 234 7.54 -31.27 -10.98
CA LYS A 234 6.09 -31.40 -11.02
C LYS A 234 5.41 -30.04 -11.14
N PRO A 235 5.65 -29.30 -12.24
CA PRO A 235 5.04 -28.00 -12.43
C PRO A 235 3.50 -28.11 -12.49
N PRO A 236 2.77 -27.09 -12.00
CA PRO A 236 1.34 -27.02 -12.18
C PRO A 236 0.95 -27.09 -13.66
N LYS A 237 -0.24 -27.63 -13.94
CA LYS A 237 -0.78 -27.61 -15.31
C LYS A 237 -1.08 -26.17 -15.71
N ASP A 238 -0.69 -25.81 -16.93
CA ASP A 238 -1.01 -24.51 -17.51
C ASP A 238 -2.47 -24.48 -17.97
N ILE A 239 -3.36 -24.07 -17.07
CA ILE A 239 -4.79 -23.98 -17.33
C ILE A 239 -5.10 -22.96 -18.42
N THR A 240 -4.35 -21.87 -18.50
CA THR A 240 -4.48 -20.86 -19.56
C THR A 240 -4.28 -21.49 -20.94
N LYS A 241 -3.22 -22.29 -21.12
CA LYS A 241 -2.97 -23.02 -22.37
C LYS A 241 -4.08 -24.03 -22.67
N ILE A 242 -4.61 -24.71 -21.66
CA ILE A 242 -5.71 -25.66 -21.83
C ILE A 242 -6.98 -24.94 -22.30
N MET A 243 -7.38 -23.83 -21.64
CA MET A 243 -8.52 -23.01 -22.04
C MET A 243 -8.40 -22.53 -23.49
N LYS A 244 -7.22 -22.00 -23.87
CA LYS A 244 -6.94 -21.56 -25.24
C LYS A 244 -7.02 -22.73 -26.24
N SER A 245 -6.48 -23.91 -25.89
CA SER A 245 -6.55 -25.11 -26.74
C SER A 245 -7.97 -25.66 -26.90
N GLN A 246 -8.83 -25.44 -25.91
CA GLN A 246 -10.25 -25.77 -25.95
C GLN A 246 -11.10 -24.64 -26.55
N HIS A 247 -10.47 -23.60 -27.11
CA HIS A 247 -11.13 -22.44 -27.73
C HIS A 247 -12.15 -21.74 -26.82
N TRP A 248 -11.82 -21.60 -25.52
CA TRP A 248 -12.63 -20.79 -24.61
C TRP A 248 -12.64 -19.33 -25.06
N LYS A 249 -13.79 -18.68 -24.87
CA LYS A 249 -14.00 -17.24 -25.10
C LYS A 249 -14.39 -16.58 -23.77
N PRO A 250 -14.28 -15.24 -23.65
CA PRO A 250 -14.71 -14.51 -22.45
C PRO A 250 -16.13 -14.89 -22.00
N GLU A 251 -17.10 -14.94 -22.91
CA GLU A 251 -18.50 -15.33 -22.62
C GLU A 251 -18.60 -16.67 -21.87
N LYS A 252 -17.89 -17.71 -22.31
CA LYS A 252 -17.85 -19.03 -21.65
C LYS A 252 -17.29 -18.95 -20.23
N MET A 253 -16.32 -18.07 -19.97
CA MET A 253 -15.74 -17.90 -18.63
C MET A 253 -16.79 -17.34 -17.66
N PHE A 254 -17.61 -16.39 -18.11
CA PHE A 254 -18.75 -15.88 -17.34
C PHE A 254 -19.85 -16.93 -17.16
N GLU A 255 -20.14 -17.73 -18.19
CA GLU A 255 -21.12 -18.83 -18.10
C GLU A 255 -20.72 -19.88 -17.06
N GLU A 256 -19.44 -20.28 -17.00
CA GLU A 256 -18.96 -21.24 -15.98
C GLU A 256 -19.03 -20.64 -14.56
N ALA A 257 -18.82 -19.32 -14.42
CA ALA A 257 -19.02 -18.63 -13.14
C ALA A 257 -20.49 -18.58 -12.70
N ASP A 258 -21.40 -18.24 -13.60
CA ASP A 258 -22.85 -18.28 -13.35
C ASP A 258 -23.32 -19.71 -13.02
N LYS A 259 -22.78 -20.72 -13.71
CA LYS A 259 -23.06 -22.13 -13.45
C LYS A 259 -22.59 -22.58 -12.06
N LEU A 260 -21.42 -22.14 -11.58
CA LEU A 260 -20.99 -22.44 -10.22
C LEU A 260 -21.98 -21.85 -9.21
N LEU A 261 -22.33 -20.57 -9.34
CA LEU A 261 -23.26 -19.88 -8.43
C LEU A 261 -24.64 -20.54 -8.42
N THR A 262 -25.21 -20.83 -9.58
CA THR A 262 -26.49 -21.54 -9.70
C THR A 262 -26.39 -22.99 -9.20
N SER A 263 -25.23 -23.65 -9.28
CA SER A 263 -25.00 -24.97 -8.66
C SER A 263 -25.16 -24.92 -7.14
N LEU A 264 -24.86 -23.79 -6.49
CA LEU A 264 -25.12 -23.56 -5.06
C LEU A 264 -26.61 -23.30 -4.76
N GLY A 265 -27.45 -23.10 -5.79
CA GLY A 265 -28.84 -22.69 -5.61
C GLY A 265 -29.00 -21.18 -5.39
N LEU A 266 -27.98 -20.40 -5.78
CA LEU A 266 -28.05 -18.95 -5.84
C LEU A 266 -28.74 -18.49 -7.14
N LEU A 267 -28.82 -17.17 -7.33
CA LEU A 267 -29.60 -16.56 -8.40
C LEU A 267 -28.78 -16.55 -9.71
N PRO A 268 -29.36 -16.92 -10.86
CA PRO A 268 -28.69 -16.76 -12.15
C PRO A 268 -28.56 -15.27 -12.52
N ALA A 269 -27.51 -14.92 -13.24
CA ALA A 269 -27.36 -13.59 -13.79
C ALA A 269 -28.53 -13.23 -14.75
N PRO A 270 -29.15 -12.05 -14.61
CA PRO A 270 -30.34 -11.71 -15.38
C PRO A 270 -30.01 -11.46 -16.86
N PRO A 271 -30.99 -11.55 -17.79
CA PRO A 271 -30.74 -11.31 -19.22
C PRO A 271 -30.11 -9.95 -19.55
N ASN A 272 -30.37 -8.91 -18.75
CA ASN A 272 -29.76 -7.59 -18.93
C ASN A 272 -28.26 -7.60 -18.65
N PHE A 273 -27.78 -8.44 -17.72
CA PHE A 273 -26.35 -8.56 -17.40
C PHE A 273 -25.56 -8.94 -18.66
N TRP A 274 -26.00 -9.99 -19.36
CA TRP A 274 -25.35 -10.48 -20.57
C TRP A 274 -25.40 -9.46 -21.72
N ARG A 275 -26.49 -8.71 -21.83
CA ARG A 275 -26.67 -7.74 -22.92
C ARG A 275 -25.89 -6.44 -22.74
N LYS A 276 -25.71 -6.00 -21.49
CA LYS A 276 -25.21 -4.65 -21.17
C LYS A 276 -23.82 -4.61 -20.57
N SER A 277 -23.28 -5.73 -20.09
CA SER A 277 -21.91 -5.78 -19.55
C SER A 277 -20.86 -5.60 -20.63
N MET A 278 -19.71 -5.04 -20.26
CA MET A 278 -18.52 -5.00 -21.09
C MET A 278 -17.61 -6.14 -20.66
N LEU A 279 -17.79 -7.30 -21.30
CA LEU A 279 -17.11 -8.55 -20.94
C LEU A 279 -15.73 -8.69 -21.63
N GLU A 280 -15.43 -7.84 -22.61
CA GLU A 280 -14.15 -7.78 -23.33
C GLU A 280 -13.86 -6.34 -23.75
N LYS A 281 -12.59 -6.04 -24.08
CA LYS A 281 -12.20 -4.70 -24.53
C LYS A 281 -12.81 -4.41 -25.92
N PRO A 282 -13.54 -3.29 -26.10
CA PRO A 282 -14.06 -2.92 -27.41
C PRO A 282 -12.94 -2.73 -28.45
N THR A 283 -13.19 -3.18 -29.68
CA THR A 283 -12.24 -3.06 -30.81
C THR A 283 -12.60 -1.93 -31.77
N ASP A 284 -13.57 -1.09 -31.40
CA ASP A 284 -14.09 0.02 -32.21
C ASP A 284 -13.35 1.36 -31.99
N GLY A 285 -12.19 1.31 -31.32
CA GLY A 285 -11.33 2.47 -31.09
C GLY A 285 -11.74 3.36 -29.90
N ARG A 286 -12.74 2.96 -29.11
CA ARG A 286 -13.08 3.69 -27.87
C ARG A 286 -12.06 3.42 -26.77
N GLU A 287 -11.70 4.49 -26.06
CA GLU A 287 -10.92 4.40 -24.83
C GLU A 287 -11.82 4.01 -23.66
N VAL A 288 -11.36 3.07 -22.83
CA VAL A 288 -12.12 2.53 -21.70
C VAL A 288 -11.22 2.41 -20.48
N GLU A 289 -11.82 2.49 -19.30
CA GLU A 289 -11.14 2.18 -18.05
C GLU A 289 -11.17 0.64 -17.90
N CYS A 290 -10.02 -0.04 -17.97
CA CYS A 290 -9.96 -1.51 -18.01
C CYS A 290 -9.97 -2.19 -16.63
N HIS A 291 -9.76 -1.44 -15.54
CA HIS A 291 -9.76 -2.00 -14.19
C HIS A 291 -11.10 -2.70 -13.91
N THR A 292 -11.00 -3.93 -13.44
CA THR A 292 -12.17 -4.80 -13.31
C THR A 292 -13.13 -4.27 -12.24
N SER A 293 -14.43 -4.17 -12.55
CA SER A 293 -15.45 -3.72 -11.59
C SER A 293 -16.84 -4.31 -11.86
N ALA A 294 -17.62 -4.47 -10.79
CA ALA A 294 -19.03 -4.85 -10.82
C ALA A 294 -19.92 -3.66 -10.42
N TRP A 295 -21.09 -3.54 -11.06
CA TRP A 295 -21.95 -2.37 -10.98
C TRP A 295 -23.40 -2.74 -10.68
N ASP A 296 -23.97 -2.11 -9.66
CA ASP A 296 -25.41 -2.07 -9.38
C ASP A 296 -25.99 -0.72 -9.86
N PHE A 297 -27.05 -0.78 -10.68
CA PHE A 297 -27.73 0.41 -11.21
C PHE A 297 -28.95 0.81 -10.36
N TYR A 298 -29.23 0.09 -9.27
CA TYR A 298 -30.28 0.38 -8.29
C TYR A 298 -31.71 0.33 -8.86
N THR A 299 -31.91 -0.39 -9.97
CA THR A 299 -33.22 -0.64 -10.59
C THR A 299 -33.82 -1.99 -10.20
N GLY A 300 -33.06 -2.83 -9.49
CA GLY A 300 -33.44 -4.21 -9.13
C GLY A 300 -33.40 -5.20 -10.31
N ASN A 301 -32.86 -4.82 -11.47
CA ASN A 301 -32.77 -5.72 -12.63
C ASN A 301 -31.63 -5.40 -13.61
N ASP A 302 -30.75 -4.46 -13.29
CA ASP A 302 -29.64 -4.03 -14.13
C ASP A 302 -28.35 -4.06 -13.31
N PHE A 303 -27.60 -5.14 -13.51
CA PHE A 303 -26.30 -5.38 -12.90
C PHE A 303 -25.32 -5.66 -14.03
N ARG A 304 -24.12 -5.09 -13.97
CA ARG A 304 -23.14 -5.19 -15.06
C ARG A 304 -21.74 -5.44 -14.54
N ILE A 305 -20.90 -6.10 -15.32
CA ILE A 305 -19.45 -6.17 -15.11
C ILE A 305 -18.75 -5.42 -16.24
N LYS A 306 -17.70 -4.68 -15.86
CA LYS A 306 -16.75 -4.05 -16.78
C LYS A 306 -15.38 -4.71 -16.59
N LYS A 307 -14.91 -5.45 -17.60
CA LYS A 307 -13.61 -6.11 -17.60
C LYS A 307 -13.06 -6.23 -19.03
N CYS A 308 -11.81 -5.85 -19.23
CA CYS A 308 -11.06 -6.14 -20.45
C CYS A 308 -10.53 -7.58 -20.39
N THR A 309 -11.42 -8.56 -20.59
CA THR A 309 -11.10 -9.99 -20.33
C THR A 309 -10.17 -10.60 -21.36
N GLU A 310 -9.09 -11.21 -20.89
CA GLU A 310 -8.22 -12.11 -21.61
C GLU A 310 -8.48 -13.58 -21.20
N VAL A 311 -8.27 -14.52 -22.13
CA VAL A 311 -8.48 -15.96 -21.85
C VAL A 311 -7.29 -16.51 -21.05
N THR A 312 -7.29 -16.26 -19.74
CA THR A 312 -6.29 -16.72 -18.77
C THR A 312 -6.94 -17.28 -17.50
N LEU A 313 -6.19 -18.08 -16.73
CA LEU A 313 -6.66 -18.56 -15.41
C LEU A 313 -6.90 -17.40 -14.44
N GLU A 314 -6.05 -16.37 -14.45
CA GLU A 314 -6.20 -15.19 -13.61
C GLU A 314 -7.51 -14.48 -13.88
N ASP A 315 -7.82 -14.24 -15.16
CA ASP A 315 -9.06 -13.58 -15.54
C ASP A 315 -10.28 -14.46 -15.29
N LEU A 316 -10.16 -15.78 -15.41
CA LEU A 316 -11.22 -16.69 -15.00
C LEU A 316 -11.52 -16.55 -13.50
N LEU A 317 -10.51 -16.59 -12.63
CA LEU A 317 -10.69 -16.42 -11.19
C LEU A 317 -11.19 -15.00 -10.83
N SER A 318 -10.73 -13.99 -11.56
CA SER A 318 -11.24 -12.61 -11.46
C SER A 318 -12.74 -12.54 -11.80
N ILE A 319 -13.20 -13.25 -12.84
CA ILE A 319 -14.63 -13.35 -13.20
C ILE A 319 -15.44 -14.03 -12.09
N PHE A 320 -14.95 -15.13 -11.52
CA PHE A 320 -15.60 -15.75 -10.35
C PHE A 320 -15.75 -14.76 -9.19
N HIS A 321 -14.72 -13.94 -8.93
CA HIS A 321 -14.77 -12.88 -7.92
C HIS A 321 -15.86 -11.84 -8.22
N GLN A 322 -15.88 -11.30 -9.45
CA GLN A 322 -16.85 -10.28 -9.84
C GLN A 322 -18.29 -10.80 -9.88
N MET A 323 -18.48 -12.05 -10.28
CA MET A 323 -19.79 -12.69 -10.24
C MET A 323 -20.28 -12.87 -8.79
N GLY A 324 -19.38 -12.99 -7.82
CA GLY A 324 -19.72 -12.92 -6.40
C GLY A 324 -20.29 -11.55 -5.98
N HIS A 325 -19.77 -10.45 -6.53
CA HIS A 325 -20.34 -9.10 -6.32
C HIS A 325 -21.75 -8.99 -6.91
N ILE A 326 -21.93 -9.41 -8.17
CA ILE A 326 -23.24 -9.45 -8.83
C ILE A 326 -24.24 -10.30 -8.01
N GLN A 327 -23.77 -11.42 -7.46
CA GLN A 327 -24.58 -12.26 -6.60
C GLN A 327 -24.99 -11.55 -5.31
N TYR A 328 -24.11 -10.74 -4.70
CA TYR A 328 -24.47 -9.93 -3.54
C TYR A 328 -25.55 -8.91 -3.92
N PHE A 329 -25.37 -8.20 -5.04
CA PHE A 329 -26.32 -7.19 -5.53
C PHE A 329 -27.72 -7.77 -5.70
N MET A 330 -27.81 -8.93 -6.36
CA MET A 330 -29.08 -9.62 -6.56
C MET A 330 -29.73 -10.12 -5.26
N GLN A 331 -28.98 -10.39 -4.20
CA GLN A 331 -29.54 -10.91 -2.94
C GLN A 331 -30.18 -9.81 -2.10
N TYR A 332 -29.57 -8.62 -2.03
CA TYR A 332 -30.10 -7.51 -1.23
C TYR A 332 -31.04 -6.57 -2.01
N GLN A 333 -31.30 -6.83 -3.29
CA GLN A 333 -32.08 -5.92 -4.17
C GLN A 333 -33.47 -5.54 -3.64
N ASN A 334 -34.06 -6.39 -2.78
CA ASN A 334 -35.38 -6.17 -2.18
C ASN A 334 -35.34 -5.33 -0.89
N LEU A 335 -34.16 -4.97 -0.39
CA LEU A 335 -34.02 -4.05 0.74
C LEU A 335 -34.27 -2.60 0.30
N SER A 336 -34.44 -1.70 1.27
CA SER A 336 -34.37 -0.26 1.00
C SER A 336 -32.99 0.10 0.41
N LEU A 337 -32.96 1.03 -0.54
CA LEU A 337 -31.74 1.45 -1.26
C LEU A 337 -30.55 1.78 -0.35
N ILE A 338 -30.80 2.38 0.82
CA ILE A 338 -29.77 2.73 1.82
C ILE A 338 -29.06 1.51 2.43
N PHE A 339 -29.59 0.30 2.20
CA PHE A 339 -29.02 -0.97 2.65
C PHE A 339 -28.46 -1.84 1.51
N HIS A 340 -28.41 -1.32 0.26
CA HIS A 340 -27.79 -1.97 -0.90
C HIS A 340 -26.27 -1.83 -0.85
N GLU A 341 -25.69 -2.39 0.21
CA GLU A 341 -24.26 -2.48 0.48
C GLU A 341 -24.01 -3.81 1.22
N GLY A 342 -22.80 -4.34 1.17
CA GLY A 342 -22.40 -5.43 2.04
C GLY A 342 -22.49 -5.05 3.53
N ALA A 343 -22.47 -6.05 4.41
CA ALA A 343 -22.58 -5.82 5.85
C ALA A 343 -21.53 -4.82 6.37
N ASN A 344 -20.32 -4.90 5.81
CA ASN A 344 -19.32 -3.84 5.75
C ASN A 344 -18.55 -3.97 4.41
N PRO A 345 -17.67 -3.02 4.04
CA PRO A 345 -16.97 -3.06 2.74
C PRO A 345 -16.14 -4.32 2.48
N ALA A 346 -15.67 -5.02 3.52
CA ALA A 346 -14.87 -6.24 3.37
C ALA A 346 -15.71 -7.48 3.04
N PHE A 347 -17.00 -7.49 3.39
CA PHE A 347 -17.89 -8.61 3.07
C PHE A 347 -18.07 -8.77 1.56
N GLU A 348 -18.23 -7.67 0.82
CA GLU A 348 -18.40 -7.71 -0.64
C GLU A 348 -17.19 -8.40 -1.30
N GLU A 349 -15.98 -7.94 -0.98
CA GLU A 349 -14.74 -8.52 -1.51
C GLU A 349 -14.52 -9.97 -1.05
N ALA A 350 -14.90 -10.31 0.19
CA ALA A 350 -14.74 -11.65 0.73
C ALA A 350 -15.65 -12.67 0.02
N VAL A 351 -16.87 -12.28 -0.33
CA VAL A 351 -17.81 -13.15 -1.04
C VAL A 351 -17.27 -13.51 -2.42
N GLY A 352 -16.82 -12.53 -3.20
CA GLY A 352 -16.16 -12.78 -4.48
C GLY A 352 -14.96 -13.73 -4.32
N SER A 353 -14.12 -13.46 -3.32
CA SER A 353 -12.91 -14.25 -3.09
C SER A 353 -13.19 -15.71 -2.69
N VAL A 354 -14.26 -15.98 -1.93
CA VAL A 354 -14.67 -17.35 -1.55
C VAL A 354 -15.06 -18.16 -2.79
N ILE A 355 -15.81 -17.55 -3.71
CA ILE A 355 -16.23 -18.20 -4.94
C ILE A 355 -15.00 -18.51 -5.81
N ALA A 356 -14.09 -17.56 -5.96
CA ALA A 356 -12.83 -17.76 -6.67
C ALA A 356 -11.95 -18.85 -6.01
N LEU A 357 -11.88 -18.89 -4.68
CA LEU A 357 -11.12 -19.90 -3.94
C LEU A 357 -11.66 -21.32 -4.21
N SER A 358 -12.98 -21.50 -4.21
CA SER A 358 -13.59 -22.78 -4.58
C SER A 358 -13.33 -23.15 -6.04
N ALA A 359 -13.44 -22.18 -6.95
CA ALA A 359 -13.20 -22.38 -8.38
C ALA A 359 -11.75 -22.74 -8.69
N SER A 360 -10.79 -22.27 -7.89
CA SER A 360 -9.37 -22.59 -8.01
C SER A 360 -9.01 -24.01 -7.55
N SER A 361 -9.91 -24.70 -6.84
CA SER A 361 -9.65 -26.04 -6.31
C SER A 361 -9.45 -27.06 -7.44
N GLN A 362 -8.56 -28.03 -7.19
CA GLN A 362 -8.32 -29.14 -8.11
C GLN A 362 -9.61 -29.89 -8.47
N LYS A 363 -10.51 -30.07 -7.49
CA LYS A 363 -11.80 -30.74 -7.67
C LYS A 363 -12.69 -29.97 -8.66
N HIS A 364 -12.75 -28.64 -8.54
CA HIS A 364 -13.51 -27.81 -9.46
C HIS A 364 -12.91 -27.84 -10.87
N LEU A 365 -11.59 -27.61 -11.00
CA LEU A 365 -10.88 -27.66 -12.29
C LEU A 365 -11.04 -29.01 -13.00
N PHE A 366 -11.11 -30.11 -12.25
CA PHE A 366 -11.38 -31.43 -12.81
C PHE A 366 -12.82 -31.53 -13.32
N SER A 367 -13.79 -31.06 -12.54
CA SER A 367 -15.22 -31.11 -12.91
C SER A 367 -15.56 -30.27 -14.15
N THR A 368 -14.81 -29.20 -14.40
CA THR A 368 -14.95 -28.33 -15.57
C THR A 368 -14.17 -28.81 -16.80
N GLY A 369 -13.43 -29.93 -16.67
CA GLY A 369 -12.62 -30.49 -17.76
C GLY A 369 -11.35 -29.70 -18.08
N LEU A 370 -10.92 -28.82 -17.16
CA LEU A 370 -9.67 -28.07 -17.28
C LEU A 370 -8.44 -28.89 -16.86
N ILE A 371 -8.65 -29.96 -16.09
CA ILE A 371 -7.61 -30.95 -15.78
C ILE A 371 -8.12 -32.39 -15.88
N SER A 372 -7.20 -33.32 -16.16
CA SER A 372 -7.51 -34.74 -16.39
C SER A 372 -7.40 -35.67 -15.17
N LEU A 373 -6.83 -35.21 -14.06
CA LEU A 373 -6.60 -36.03 -12.86
C LEU A 373 -7.04 -35.25 -11.63
N GLN A 374 -7.87 -35.89 -10.81
CA GLN A 374 -8.41 -35.30 -9.60
C GLN A 374 -7.42 -35.34 -8.42
N ARG A 375 -6.54 -36.34 -8.38
CA ARG A 375 -5.62 -36.54 -7.24
C ARG A 375 -4.32 -35.79 -7.47
N GLN A 376 -3.91 -35.03 -6.45
CA GLN A 376 -2.56 -34.48 -6.32
C GLN A 376 -1.75 -35.36 -5.37
N ASP A 377 -0.47 -35.54 -5.67
CA ASP A 377 0.47 -36.02 -4.66
C ASP A 377 0.94 -34.89 -3.73
N SER A 378 1.67 -35.24 -2.66
CA SER A 378 2.10 -34.26 -1.66
C SER A 378 3.03 -33.16 -2.21
N GLU A 379 3.80 -33.44 -3.27
CA GLU A 379 4.67 -32.42 -3.88
C GLU A 379 3.84 -31.45 -4.74
N GLU A 380 2.87 -31.98 -5.50
CA GLU A 380 1.92 -31.16 -6.27
C GLU A 380 1.05 -30.28 -5.36
N GLU A 381 0.63 -30.81 -4.21
CA GLU A 381 -0.12 -30.08 -3.18
C GLU A 381 0.66 -28.89 -2.64
N ILE A 382 1.96 -29.06 -2.33
CA ILE A 382 2.82 -27.96 -1.88
C ILE A 382 3.05 -26.94 -3.00
N ASN A 383 3.24 -27.38 -4.25
CA ASN A 383 3.34 -26.48 -5.40
C ASN A 383 2.06 -25.65 -5.60
N PHE A 384 0.88 -26.28 -5.46
CA PHE A 384 -0.41 -25.59 -5.51
C PHE A 384 -0.53 -24.55 -4.39
N LEU A 385 -0.28 -24.94 -3.14
CA LEU A 385 -0.35 -24.02 -2.01
C LEU A 385 0.67 -22.88 -2.13
N MET A 386 1.85 -23.12 -2.70
CA MET A 386 2.82 -22.06 -2.99
C MET A 386 2.24 -21.02 -3.95
N GLY A 387 1.61 -21.46 -5.05
CA GLY A 387 0.94 -20.56 -5.99
C GLY A 387 -0.10 -19.68 -5.31
N ILE A 388 -0.99 -20.27 -4.50
CA ILE A 388 -2.00 -19.52 -3.75
C ILE A 388 -1.35 -18.60 -2.70
N ALA A 389 -0.25 -19.01 -2.06
CA ALA A 389 0.42 -18.20 -1.04
C ALA A 389 1.12 -16.98 -1.63
N LEU A 390 1.73 -17.11 -2.81
CA LEU A 390 2.32 -15.98 -3.52
C LEU A 390 1.28 -14.92 -3.89
N GLU A 391 0.02 -15.29 -4.07
CA GLU A 391 -1.07 -14.34 -4.27
C GLU A 391 -1.62 -13.82 -2.93
N LYS A 392 -2.06 -14.72 -2.05
CA LYS A 392 -2.83 -14.38 -0.85
C LYS A 392 -1.95 -13.91 0.31
N ILE A 393 -0.83 -14.57 0.58
CA ILE A 393 0.04 -14.27 1.74
C ILE A 393 0.93 -13.06 1.44
N ALA A 394 1.47 -12.97 0.22
CA ALA A 394 2.25 -11.80 -0.20
C ALA A 394 1.44 -10.49 -0.12
N PHE A 395 0.13 -10.59 -0.34
CA PHE A 395 -0.79 -9.46 -0.33
C PHE A 395 -1.15 -8.94 1.07
N ILE A 396 -0.96 -9.74 2.13
CA ILE A 396 -1.27 -9.37 3.53
C ILE A 396 -0.63 -8.02 3.91
N PRO A 397 0.71 -7.86 3.87
CA PRO A 397 1.33 -6.61 4.28
C PRO A 397 1.02 -5.46 3.33
N PHE A 398 0.87 -5.72 2.02
CA PHE A 398 0.52 -4.66 1.07
C PHE A 398 -0.89 -4.10 1.32
N SER A 399 -1.87 -4.98 1.50
CA SER A 399 -3.26 -4.59 1.75
C SER A 399 -3.45 -3.86 3.07
N TYR A 400 -2.64 -4.20 4.07
CA TYR A 400 -2.58 -3.47 5.34
C TYR A 400 -1.97 -2.07 5.17
N LEU A 401 -0.77 -1.97 4.59
CA LEU A 401 0.01 -0.72 4.63
C LEU A 401 -0.59 0.42 3.78
N VAL A 402 -1.34 0.12 2.71
CA VAL A 402 -1.87 1.15 1.79
C VAL A 402 -2.80 2.12 2.51
N ASP A 403 -3.74 1.60 3.31
CA ASP A 403 -4.65 2.45 4.06
C ASP A 403 -4.02 2.94 5.38
N VAL A 404 -3.07 2.20 5.99
CA VAL A 404 -2.27 2.76 7.10
C VAL A 404 -1.54 4.03 6.65
N PHE A 405 -0.95 4.02 5.45
CA PHE A 405 -0.36 5.22 4.85
C PHE A 405 -1.40 6.32 4.66
N ARG A 406 -2.53 6.03 3.99
CA ARG A 406 -3.55 7.04 3.71
C ARG A 406 -4.19 7.61 4.97
N TRP A 407 -4.44 6.80 6.00
CA TRP A 407 -4.96 7.26 7.28
C TRP A 407 -4.00 8.24 7.96
N LYS A 408 -2.69 7.94 7.95
CA LYS A 408 -1.67 8.86 8.47
C LYS A 408 -1.49 10.11 7.61
N VAL A 409 -1.81 10.06 6.31
CA VAL A 409 -1.89 11.27 5.47
C VAL A 409 -3.12 12.11 5.83
N PHE A 410 -4.27 11.48 6.02
CA PHE A 410 -5.50 12.19 6.37
C PHE A 410 -5.46 12.80 7.78
N ASP A 411 -4.89 12.11 8.77
CA ASP A 411 -4.78 12.63 10.13
C ASP A 411 -3.68 13.70 10.32
N GLY A 412 -2.84 13.90 9.29
CA GLY A 412 -1.76 14.88 9.27
C GLY A 412 -0.41 14.41 9.84
N THR A 413 -0.30 13.14 10.26
CA THR A 413 0.96 12.54 10.72
C THR A 413 2.01 12.52 9.61
N ILE A 414 1.61 12.16 8.40
CA ILE A 414 2.45 12.24 7.20
C ILE A 414 2.07 13.51 6.44
N ILE A 415 2.99 14.49 6.45
CA ILE A 415 2.83 15.74 5.71
C ILE A 415 3.29 15.58 4.26
N LYS A 416 2.81 16.48 3.38
CA LYS A 416 3.08 16.45 1.93
C LYS A 416 4.57 16.39 1.57
N ASP A 417 5.43 16.96 2.40
CA ASP A 417 6.86 17.07 2.14
C ASP A 417 7.62 15.74 2.35
N ILE A 418 6.95 14.70 2.88
CA ILE A 418 7.53 13.38 3.17
C ILE A 418 6.62 12.22 2.73
N TYR A 419 5.67 12.46 1.80
CA TYR A 419 4.74 11.42 1.35
C TYR A 419 5.48 10.19 0.81
N ASN A 420 6.47 10.39 -0.05
CA ASN A 420 7.11 9.28 -0.72
C ASN A 420 8.08 8.54 0.22
N GLN A 421 8.77 9.30 1.07
CA GLN A 421 9.62 8.75 2.12
C GLN A 421 8.84 7.83 3.06
N GLU A 422 7.71 8.29 3.60
CA GLU A 422 6.93 7.49 4.55
C GLU A 422 6.22 6.31 3.89
N TRP A 423 5.84 6.44 2.61
CA TRP A 423 5.41 5.29 1.82
C TRP A 423 6.47 4.18 1.79
N TRP A 424 7.74 4.53 1.49
CA TRP A 424 8.83 3.56 1.47
C TRP A 424 9.24 3.04 2.84
N ASN A 425 9.12 3.85 3.90
CA ASN A 425 9.28 3.38 5.27
C ASN A 425 8.27 2.26 5.60
N LEU A 426 7.00 2.45 5.24
CA LEU A 426 5.95 1.45 5.45
C LEU A 426 6.14 0.21 4.57
N ARG A 427 6.54 0.38 3.30
CA ARG A 427 6.90 -0.73 2.41
C ARG A 427 8.02 -1.58 2.98
N LEU A 428 9.07 -0.94 3.50
CA LEU A 428 10.18 -1.63 4.16
C LEU A 428 9.74 -2.30 5.46
N MET A 429 8.95 -1.62 6.29
CA MET A 429 8.52 -2.10 7.60
C MET A 429 7.57 -3.30 7.52
N HIS A 430 6.60 -3.27 6.61
CA HIS A 430 5.58 -4.31 6.53
C HIS A 430 5.92 -5.40 5.51
N GLN A 431 6.44 -5.03 4.34
CA GLN A 431 6.74 -6.00 3.28
C GLN A 431 8.20 -6.43 3.23
N GLY A 432 9.13 -5.66 3.79
CA GLY A 432 10.55 -5.93 3.60
C GLY A 432 10.95 -5.76 2.14
N LEU A 433 10.43 -4.71 1.51
CA LEU A 433 10.74 -4.33 0.14
C LEU A 433 11.47 -2.99 0.10
N CYS A 434 12.33 -2.85 -0.90
CA CYS A 434 13.06 -1.61 -1.17
C CYS A 434 12.77 -1.09 -2.57
N PRO A 435 12.82 0.24 -2.79
CA PRO A 435 12.81 0.75 -4.15
C PRO A 435 14.12 0.35 -4.84
N PRO A 436 14.09 -0.07 -6.11
CA PRO A 436 15.31 -0.44 -6.82
C PRO A 436 16.19 0.76 -7.18
N VAL A 437 15.62 1.96 -7.22
CA VAL A 437 16.30 3.23 -7.45
C VAL A 437 16.01 4.20 -6.30
N PRO A 438 16.94 5.10 -5.93
CA PRO A 438 16.67 6.12 -4.93
C PRO A 438 15.47 6.98 -5.35
N ARG A 439 14.57 7.24 -4.40
CA ARG A 439 13.39 8.08 -4.64
C ARG A 439 13.55 9.44 -4.00
N THR A 440 12.89 10.42 -4.58
CA THR A 440 12.86 11.80 -4.12
C THR A 440 11.43 12.19 -3.74
N GLU A 441 11.27 13.39 -3.19
CA GLU A 441 9.96 14.00 -2.96
C GLU A 441 9.46 14.79 -4.18
N ASP A 442 10.05 14.61 -5.36
CA ASP A 442 9.33 14.91 -6.61
C ASP A 442 8.46 13.71 -7.03
N ASP A 443 8.79 12.52 -6.52
CA ASP A 443 8.05 11.29 -6.76
C ASP A 443 6.82 11.17 -5.85
N PHE A 444 5.82 10.42 -6.31
CA PHE A 444 4.65 10.04 -5.52
C PHE A 444 4.20 8.64 -5.94
N ASP A 445 5.03 7.66 -5.58
CA ASP A 445 4.85 6.25 -5.90
C ASP A 445 3.50 5.66 -5.43
N PRO A 446 2.87 6.06 -4.30
CA PRO A 446 1.52 5.58 -3.98
C PRO A 446 0.47 6.02 -5.03
N GLY A 447 0.63 7.18 -5.67
CA GLY A 447 -0.26 7.61 -6.77
C GLY A 447 -0.16 6.75 -8.02
N ALA A 448 0.89 5.93 -8.16
CA ALA A 448 0.98 4.95 -9.24
C ALA A 448 0.14 3.69 -8.98
N LYS A 449 -0.69 3.64 -7.92
CA LYS A 449 -1.65 2.57 -7.63
C LYS A 449 -3.08 3.05 -7.81
N PHE A 450 -3.88 2.33 -8.61
CA PHE A 450 -5.25 2.69 -8.98
C PHE A 450 -6.09 3.19 -7.80
N HIS A 451 -6.15 2.43 -6.71
CA HIS A 451 -7.00 2.74 -5.56
C HIS A 451 -6.64 4.04 -4.83
N VAL A 452 -5.38 4.50 -4.92
CA VAL A 452 -4.97 5.80 -4.38
C VAL A 452 -5.50 6.91 -5.29
N SER A 453 -5.37 6.76 -6.61
CA SER A 453 -5.78 7.75 -7.62
C SER A 453 -7.30 7.83 -7.79
N ALA A 454 -7.99 6.69 -7.74
CA ALA A 454 -9.45 6.57 -7.83
C ALA A 454 -10.15 6.73 -6.47
N ASN A 455 -9.38 7.00 -5.40
CA ASN A 455 -9.89 7.17 -4.05
C ASN A 455 -10.78 6.01 -3.54
N VAL A 456 -10.32 4.78 -3.72
CA VAL A 456 -11.00 3.57 -3.25
C VAL A 456 -10.34 3.10 -1.95
N PRO A 457 -11.04 3.07 -0.80
CA PRO A 457 -10.49 2.53 0.46
C PRO A 457 -9.93 1.12 0.30
N TYR A 458 -8.75 0.85 0.83
CA TYR A 458 -7.99 -0.39 0.60
C TYR A 458 -8.11 -1.42 1.73
N MET A 459 -8.42 -0.98 2.96
CA MET A 459 -8.49 -1.87 4.13
C MET A 459 -9.56 -2.97 3.98
N ARG A 460 -10.54 -2.75 3.07
CA ARG A 460 -11.53 -3.76 2.70
C ARG A 460 -10.88 -5.05 2.21
N TYR A 461 -9.75 -4.96 1.51
CA TYR A 461 -9.06 -6.11 0.92
C TYR A 461 -8.30 -6.92 1.97
N PHE A 462 -7.67 -6.25 2.94
CA PHE A 462 -7.00 -6.93 4.05
C PHE A 462 -8.00 -7.71 4.91
N LEU A 463 -9.10 -7.06 5.32
CA LEU A 463 -10.11 -7.72 6.13
C LEU A 463 -10.86 -8.81 5.34
N SER A 464 -11.10 -8.57 4.05
CA SER A 464 -11.65 -9.56 3.12
C SER A 464 -10.77 -10.80 3.01
N LEU A 465 -9.44 -10.63 3.03
CA LEU A 465 -8.51 -11.74 3.00
C LEU A 465 -8.65 -12.65 4.22
N VAL A 466 -8.95 -12.12 5.39
CA VAL A 466 -9.21 -12.96 6.58
C VAL A 466 -10.60 -13.59 6.50
N LEU A 467 -11.61 -12.77 6.20
CA LEU A 467 -13.01 -13.19 6.12
C LEU A 467 -13.24 -14.29 5.07
N GLN A 468 -12.59 -14.22 3.91
CA GLN A 468 -12.80 -15.21 2.85
C GLN A 468 -12.43 -16.63 3.29
N PHE A 469 -11.37 -16.82 4.08
CA PHE A 469 -11.02 -18.15 4.59
C PHE A 469 -12.00 -18.60 5.68
N GLN A 470 -12.45 -17.67 6.54
CA GLN A 470 -13.46 -17.97 7.57
C GLN A 470 -14.80 -18.38 6.93
N PHE A 471 -15.22 -17.70 5.87
CA PHE A 471 -16.40 -18.04 5.09
C PHE A 471 -16.21 -19.39 4.39
N HIS A 472 -15.05 -19.60 3.76
CA HIS A 472 -14.74 -20.84 3.08
C HIS A 472 -14.79 -22.03 4.04
N GLU A 473 -14.16 -21.95 5.21
CA GLU A 473 -14.23 -22.99 6.24
C GLU A 473 -15.68 -23.32 6.65
N ALA A 474 -16.49 -22.29 6.94
CA ALA A 474 -17.89 -22.48 7.32
C ALA A 474 -18.71 -23.16 6.20
N LEU A 475 -18.54 -22.72 4.95
CA LEU A 475 -19.27 -23.27 3.80
C LEU A 475 -18.78 -24.67 3.42
N CYS A 476 -17.51 -24.97 3.60
CA CYS A 476 -16.94 -26.30 3.41
C CYS A 476 -17.49 -27.29 4.44
N ASN A 477 -17.54 -26.89 5.71
CA ASN A 477 -18.15 -27.67 6.78
C ASN A 477 -19.64 -27.92 6.49
N ALA A 478 -20.37 -26.89 6.06
CA ALA A 478 -21.78 -27.02 5.68
C ALA A 478 -22.00 -27.90 4.43
N SER A 479 -21.01 -28.00 3.55
CA SER A 479 -21.01 -28.88 2.38
C SER A 479 -20.63 -30.33 2.71
N GLY A 480 -20.32 -30.63 3.97
CA GLY A 480 -19.87 -31.96 4.39
C GLY A 480 -18.48 -32.33 3.88
N HIS A 481 -17.63 -31.34 3.59
CA HIS A 481 -16.24 -31.59 3.19
C HIS A 481 -15.46 -32.26 4.32
N VAL A 482 -14.65 -33.26 3.98
CA VAL A 482 -13.76 -33.95 4.90
C VAL A 482 -12.36 -33.94 4.30
N GLY A 483 -11.36 -33.52 5.08
CA GLY A 483 -9.97 -33.43 4.66
C GLY A 483 -9.42 -32.01 4.79
N PRO A 484 -8.24 -31.74 4.21
CA PRO A 484 -7.62 -30.42 4.26
C PRO A 484 -8.53 -29.35 3.63
N LEU A 485 -8.56 -28.17 4.26
CA LEU A 485 -9.44 -27.08 3.84
C LEU A 485 -9.18 -26.62 2.40
N HIS A 486 -7.92 -26.59 1.97
CA HIS A 486 -7.54 -26.16 0.63
C HIS A 486 -8.00 -27.09 -0.52
N GLN A 487 -8.49 -28.29 -0.20
CA GLN A 487 -9.05 -29.23 -1.17
C GLN A 487 -10.56 -29.09 -1.32
N CYS A 488 -11.18 -28.22 -0.53
CA CYS A 488 -12.62 -28.03 -0.55
C CYS A 488 -13.09 -27.37 -1.85
N ASP A 489 -14.21 -27.88 -2.35
CA ASP A 489 -14.99 -27.28 -3.41
C ASP A 489 -16.46 -27.25 -2.95
N ILE A 490 -17.02 -26.06 -2.82
CA ILE A 490 -18.41 -25.86 -2.38
C ILE A 490 -19.43 -26.05 -3.53
N SER A 491 -18.96 -26.20 -4.77
CA SER A 491 -19.83 -26.41 -5.94
C SER A 491 -20.86 -27.53 -5.70
N ASN A 492 -22.09 -27.34 -6.18
CA ASN A 492 -23.24 -28.23 -5.99
C ASN A 492 -23.80 -28.36 -4.55
N SER A 493 -23.24 -27.64 -3.57
CA SER A 493 -23.77 -27.64 -2.20
C SER A 493 -24.89 -26.63 -2.03
N LYS A 494 -26.14 -27.10 -2.13
CA LYS A 494 -27.34 -26.27 -1.87
C LYS A 494 -27.42 -25.78 -0.42
N VAL A 495 -26.84 -26.53 0.52
CA VAL A 495 -26.79 -26.15 1.93
C VAL A 495 -25.86 -24.95 2.12
N ALA A 496 -24.66 -24.98 1.55
CA ALA A 496 -23.74 -23.85 1.57
C ALA A 496 -24.35 -22.63 0.86
N GLY A 497 -24.96 -22.81 -0.30
CA GLY A 497 -25.64 -21.72 -1.00
C GLY A 497 -26.80 -21.11 -0.23
N LYS A 498 -27.56 -21.90 0.55
CA LYS A 498 -28.62 -21.37 1.43
C LYS A 498 -28.04 -20.49 2.55
N ILE A 499 -26.94 -20.91 3.16
CA ILE A 499 -26.26 -20.12 4.22
C ILE A 499 -25.71 -18.83 3.62
N LEU A 500 -24.94 -18.93 2.53
CA LEU A 500 -24.37 -17.78 1.85
C LEU A 500 -25.47 -16.80 1.41
N GLY A 501 -26.43 -17.26 0.61
CA GLY A 501 -27.54 -16.42 0.14
C GLY A 501 -28.39 -15.83 1.27
N GLY A 502 -28.54 -16.54 2.40
CA GLY A 502 -29.20 -16.03 3.60
C GLY A 502 -28.49 -14.80 4.18
N ALA A 503 -27.18 -14.88 4.36
CA ALA A 503 -26.36 -13.77 4.86
C ALA A 503 -26.32 -12.59 3.87
N LEU A 504 -26.18 -12.86 2.57
CA LEU A 504 -26.13 -11.81 1.54
C LEU A 504 -27.43 -10.98 1.48
N LYS A 505 -28.59 -11.61 1.71
CA LYS A 505 -29.90 -10.93 1.73
C LYS A 505 -30.03 -9.86 2.79
N LEU A 506 -29.22 -9.91 3.84
CA LEU A 506 -29.23 -8.90 4.90
C LEU A 506 -28.62 -7.58 4.44
N GLY A 507 -27.78 -7.57 3.39
CA GLY A 507 -27.04 -6.39 2.96
C GLY A 507 -26.39 -5.68 4.15
N SER A 508 -26.55 -4.36 4.21
CA SER A 508 -26.11 -3.56 5.35
C SER A 508 -27.27 -3.23 6.29
N SER A 509 -28.35 -4.03 6.35
CA SER A 509 -29.50 -3.77 7.24
C SER A 509 -29.26 -4.16 8.71
N LYS A 510 -28.24 -4.99 8.94
CA LYS A 510 -27.81 -5.47 10.26
C LYS A 510 -26.34 -5.11 10.52
N PRO A 511 -25.92 -5.03 11.79
CA PRO A 511 -24.50 -4.94 12.15
C PRO A 511 -23.74 -6.15 11.58
N TRP A 512 -22.54 -5.91 11.05
CA TRP A 512 -21.75 -6.98 10.43
C TRP A 512 -21.41 -8.17 11.34
N PRO A 513 -21.26 -8.05 12.69
CA PRO A 513 -21.02 -9.23 13.54
C PRO A 513 -22.22 -10.18 13.61
N GLU A 514 -23.44 -9.68 13.38
CA GLU A 514 -24.65 -10.51 13.29
C GLU A 514 -24.67 -11.25 11.95
N VAL A 515 -24.37 -10.56 10.85
CA VAL A 515 -24.27 -11.17 9.51
C VAL A 515 -23.16 -12.22 9.47
N LEU A 516 -22.02 -11.94 10.11
CA LEU A 516 -20.92 -12.89 10.27
C LEU A 516 -21.38 -14.16 10.99
N LYS A 517 -22.14 -13.99 12.07
CA LYS A 517 -22.66 -15.11 12.88
C LYS A 517 -23.64 -15.97 12.11
N GLU A 518 -24.50 -15.38 11.27
CA GLU A 518 -25.39 -16.15 10.40
C GLU A 518 -24.63 -16.98 9.37
N LEU A 519 -23.50 -16.47 8.87
CA LEU A 519 -22.69 -17.15 7.87
C LEU A 519 -21.74 -18.21 8.47
N THR A 520 -21.09 -17.91 9.59
CA THR A 520 -19.98 -18.73 10.14
C THR A 520 -20.25 -19.28 11.53
N GLY A 521 -21.37 -18.94 12.17
CA GLY A 521 -21.66 -19.27 13.56
C GLY A 521 -20.89 -18.45 14.60
N GLN A 522 -20.03 -17.52 14.18
CA GLN A 522 -19.16 -16.71 15.04
C GLN A 522 -19.35 -15.22 14.75
N SER A 523 -19.20 -14.35 15.75
CA SER A 523 -19.34 -12.89 15.56
C SER A 523 -18.02 -12.15 15.38
N ASN A 524 -16.88 -12.82 15.59
CA ASN A 524 -15.56 -12.22 15.52
C ASN A 524 -14.84 -12.67 14.24
N VAL A 525 -13.97 -11.79 13.74
CA VAL A 525 -13.05 -12.13 12.64
C VAL A 525 -11.87 -12.92 13.20
N SER A 526 -11.46 -13.99 12.53
CA SER A 526 -10.40 -14.88 12.99
C SER A 526 -9.45 -15.30 11.87
N THR A 527 -8.14 -15.31 12.15
CA THR A 527 -7.10 -15.82 11.24
C THR A 527 -7.02 -17.35 11.19
N ASN A 528 -7.77 -18.06 12.02
CA ASN A 528 -7.62 -19.51 12.21
C ASN A 528 -7.84 -20.30 10.91
N ALA A 529 -8.90 -19.99 10.16
CA ALA A 529 -9.19 -20.66 8.90
C ALA A 529 -8.10 -20.44 7.85
N LEU A 530 -7.54 -19.22 7.77
CA LEU A 530 -6.43 -18.90 6.87
C LEU A 530 -5.17 -19.70 7.26
N LYS A 531 -4.81 -19.69 8.55
CA LYS A 531 -3.67 -20.48 9.06
C LYS A 531 -3.87 -21.99 8.83
N ALA A 532 -5.10 -22.50 8.98
CA ALA A 532 -5.43 -23.89 8.72
C ALA A 532 -5.29 -24.25 7.23
N TYR A 533 -5.75 -23.38 6.33
CA TYR A 533 -5.62 -23.56 4.88
C TYR A 533 -4.14 -23.73 4.46
N PHE A 534 -3.26 -22.86 4.96
CA PHE A 534 -1.83 -22.84 4.62
C PHE A 534 -0.94 -23.68 5.55
N LYS A 535 -1.51 -24.41 6.50
CA LYS A 535 -0.73 -25.18 7.48
C LYS A 535 0.28 -26.15 6.83
N PRO A 536 -0.07 -26.90 5.76
CA PRO A 536 0.88 -27.79 5.10
C PRO A 536 2.08 -27.03 4.50
N LEU A 537 1.80 -25.91 3.83
CA LEU A 537 2.83 -25.06 3.23
C LEU A 537 3.73 -24.41 4.29
N LEU A 538 3.15 -23.90 5.38
CA LEU A 538 3.92 -23.31 6.47
C LEU A 538 4.91 -24.31 7.06
N ASN A 539 4.46 -25.53 7.32
CA ASN A 539 5.33 -26.59 7.85
C ASN A 539 6.49 -26.89 6.87
N TRP A 540 6.20 -26.93 5.57
CA TRP A 540 7.21 -27.13 4.53
C TRP A 540 8.20 -25.96 4.44
N LEU A 541 7.71 -24.72 4.42
CA LEU A 541 8.52 -23.50 4.37
C LEU A 541 9.47 -23.40 5.58
N VAL A 542 8.99 -23.69 6.78
CA VAL A 542 9.82 -23.68 7.99
C VAL A 542 10.94 -24.70 7.88
N ALA A 543 10.63 -25.94 7.45
CA ALA A 543 11.64 -26.98 7.28
C ALA A 543 12.69 -26.59 6.22
N GLU A 544 12.25 -26.03 5.10
CA GLU A 544 13.15 -25.60 4.02
C GLU A 544 14.02 -24.40 4.43
N ASN A 545 13.43 -23.39 5.06
CA ASN A 545 14.16 -22.21 5.55
C ASN A 545 15.22 -22.60 6.60
N VAL A 546 14.90 -23.52 7.51
CA VAL A 546 15.87 -24.06 8.48
C VAL A 546 16.99 -24.82 7.77
N ARG A 547 16.66 -25.65 6.78
CA ARG A 547 17.63 -26.42 6.00
C ARG A 547 18.63 -25.53 5.24
N GLN A 548 18.16 -24.39 4.74
CA GLN A 548 18.98 -23.40 4.01
C GLN A 548 19.69 -22.40 4.94
N GLY A 549 19.39 -22.42 6.25
CA GLY A 549 19.93 -21.46 7.21
C GLY A 549 19.44 -20.04 6.97
N GLU A 550 18.18 -19.86 6.55
CA GLU A 550 17.61 -18.54 6.32
C GLU A 550 17.41 -17.75 7.60
N ILE A 551 17.59 -16.43 7.50
CA ILE A 551 17.20 -15.49 8.54
C ILE A 551 15.85 -14.91 8.18
N LEU A 552 14.84 -15.13 9.01
CA LEU A 552 13.52 -14.55 8.80
C LEU A 552 13.57 -13.02 8.97
N GLY A 553 12.79 -12.32 8.15
CA GLY A 553 12.80 -10.87 8.11
C GLY A 553 14.05 -10.30 7.45
N TRP A 554 14.27 -9.00 7.63
CA TRP A 554 15.32 -8.22 6.97
C TRP A 554 16.08 -7.37 8.00
N PRO A 555 16.87 -8.00 8.89
CA PRO A 555 17.65 -7.26 9.90
C PRO A 555 18.60 -6.24 9.26
N ASP A 556 19.09 -6.52 8.06
CA ASP A 556 19.88 -5.59 7.26
C ASP A 556 18.92 -4.75 6.41
N PHE A 557 18.23 -3.80 7.05
CA PHE A 557 17.17 -2.98 6.43
C PHE A 557 17.66 -1.94 5.40
N THR A 558 18.96 -1.91 5.08
CA THR A 558 19.53 -0.97 4.12
C THR A 558 19.16 -1.36 2.70
N CYS A 559 18.59 -0.42 1.96
CA CYS A 559 18.32 -0.59 0.53
C CYS A 559 19.65 -0.45 -0.22
N SER A 560 20.10 -1.51 -0.88
CA SER A 560 21.27 -1.46 -1.76
C SER A 560 20.85 -0.95 -3.13
N PHE A 561 21.15 0.31 -3.42
CA PHE A 561 21.04 0.85 -4.78
C PHE A 561 22.28 0.44 -5.58
N GLU A 562 22.15 0.27 -6.89
CA GLU A 562 23.28 0.07 -7.81
C GLU A 562 24.17 1.32 -7.87
N GLU A 563 24.90 1.55 -6.78
CA GLU A 563 26.16 2.26 -6.74
C GLU A 563 27.14 1.43 -5.88
N ARG A 564 27.40 0.17 -6.26
CA ARG A 564 28.71 -0.45 -5.95
C ARG A 564 29.82 0.17 -6.82
N ASN A 565 29.78 1.49 -7.00
CA ASN A 565 30.86 2.24 -7.59
C ASN A 565 30.84 3.72 -7.20
N THR A 566 30.82 4.05 -5.91
CA THR A 566 31.77 5.05 -5.40
C THR A 566 32.13 4.80 -3.94
N ASN A 567 33.41 4.49 -3.68
CA ASN A 567 34.05 4.76 -2.40
C ASN A 567 34.11 6.28 -2.14
N LYS A 568 32.98 7.00 -2.12
CA LYS A 568 32.95 8.44 -1.89
C LYS A 568 31.79 8.83 -0.97
N VAL A 569 32.14 9.40 0.18
CA VAL A 569 31.23 9.97 1.17
C VAL A 569 31.23 11.49 0.99
N ALA A 570 30.08 12.14 1.16
CA ALA A 570 29.96 13.58 1.06
C ALA A 570 30.45 14.27 2.35
N LEU A 571 31.43 15.18 2.23
CA LEU A 571 31.86 16.08 3.31
C LEU A 571 31.89 17.51 2.76
N LEU A 572 31.11 18.43 3.37
CA LEU A 572 31.03 19.85 2.98
C LEU A 572 30.74 20.08 1.48
N GLY A 573 29.85 19.26 0.90
CA GLY A 573 29.47 19.36 -0.52
C GLY A 573 30.46 18.73 -1.51
N LEU A 574 31.55 18.11 -1.04
CA LEU A 574 32.53 17.42 -1.88
C LEU A 574 32.40 15.90 -1.71
N LYS A 575 32.42 15.14 -2.83
CA LYS A 575 32.44 13.66 -2.84
C LYS A 575 33.88 13.15 -2.64
N LEU A 576 34.23 12.66 -1.44
CA LEU A 576 35.59 12.29 -1.03
C LEU A 576 35.71 10.84 -0.57
N LYS A 577 36.87 10.20 -0.74
CA LYS A 577 37.08 8.81 -0.25
C LYS A 577 37.02 8.72 1.28
N PRO A 578 36.62 7.58 1.88
CA PRO A 578 36.50 7.45 3.35
C PRO A 578 37.77 7.87 4.12
N GLY A 579 38.95 7.53 3.61
CA GLY A 579 40.24 7.94 4.21
C GLY A 579 40.56 9.44 4.08
N GLN A 580 39.95 10.14 3.11
CA GLN A 580 40.08 11.60 2.97
C GLN A 580 39.09 12.33 3.89
N VAL A 581 37.94 11.71 4.22
CA VAL A 581 36.97 12.26 5.17
C VAL A 581 37.52 12.22 6.60
N THR A 582 38.14 11.10 6.99
CA THR A 582 38.81 11.01 8.30
C THR A 582 39.97 12.01 8.39
N PHE A 583 40.78 12.13 7.33
CA PHE A 583 41.83 13.15 7.26
C PHE A 583 41.26 14.58 7.38
N GLY A 584 40.18 14.91 6.67
CA GLY A 584 39.52 16.21 6.76
C GLY A 584 38.96 16.52 8.15
N GLN A 585 38.39 15.52 8.84
CA GLN A 585 37.93 15.65 10.22
C GLN A 585 39.09 15.90 11.20
N TRP A 586 40.21 15.19 11.04
CA TRP A 586 41.41 15.41 11.85
C TRP A 586 42.04 16.78 11.59
N VAL A 587 42.07 17.25 10.33
CA VAL A 587 42.56 18.59 9.98
C VAL A 587 41.69 19.67 10.62
N LEU A 588 40.36 19.54 10.58
CA LEU A 588 39.45 20.48 11.24
C LEU A 588 39.59 20.47 12.76
N LEU A 589 39.77 19.29 13.36
CA LEU A 589 40.00 19.15 14.80
C LEU A 589 41.32 19.80 15.22
N VAL A 590 42.41 19.55 14.49
CA VAL A 590 43.72 20.17 14.73
C VAL A 590 43.64 21.69 14.55
N LEU A 591 42.98 22.19 13.51
CA LEU A 591 42.76 23.63 13.30
C LEU A 591 41.99 24.25 14.47
N SER A 592 40.94 23.59 14.97
CA SER A 592 40.18 24.07 16.13
C SER A 592 41.02 24.12 17.40
N LEU A 593 41.90 23.13 17.60
CA LEU A 593 42.79 23.04 18.77
C LEU A 593 43.91 24.07 18.70
N VAL A 594 44.48 24.32 17.52
CA VAL A 594 45.46 25.40 17.30
C VAL A 594 44.82 26.77 17.55
N MET A 595 43.61 27.01 17.04
CA MET A 595 42.89 28.26 17.28
C MET A 595 42.60 28.47 18.77
N LEU A 596 42.22 27.41 19.50
CA LEU A 596 42.02 27.45 20.96
C LEU A 596 43.32 27.85 21.68
N LEU A 597 44.46 27.25 21.32
CA LEU A 597 45.76 27.56 21.91
C LEU A 597 46.20 29.01 21.63
N VAL A 598 45.94 29.53 20.42
CA VAL A 598 46.22 30.94 20.10
C VAL A 598 45.36 31.88 20.94
N VAL A 599 44.07 31.58 21.13
CA VAL A 599 43.18 32.37 21.99
C VAL A 599 43.64 32.33 23.45
N LEU A 600 44.00 31.15 23.98
CA LEU A 600 44.54 31.00 25.34
C LEU A 600 45.88 31.75 25.51
N GLY A 601 46.76 31.70 24.51
CA GLY A 601 48.02 32.43 24.52
C GLY A 601 47.83 33.95 24.50
N LEU A 602 46.89 34.45 23.69
CA LEU A 602 46.53 35.87 23.67
C LEU A 602 45.88 36.31 24.99
N ALA A 603 44.99 35.49 25.56
CA ALA A 603 44.35 35.76 26.85
C ALA A 603 45.37 35.77 28.00
N HIS A 604 46.29 34.80 28.04
CA HIS A 604 47.37 34.77 29.03
C HIS A 604 48.30 35.98 28.91
N ARG A 605 48.65 36.38 27.68
CA ARG A 605 49.47 37.57 27.43
C ARG A 605 48.76 38.86 27.88
N LEU A 606 47.46 38.99 27.60
CA LEU A 606 46.66 40.13 28.05
C LEU A 606 46.56 40.16 29.58
N TYR A 607 46.30 39.03 30.21
CA TYR A 607 46.26 38.90 31.67
C TYR A 607 47.60 39.28 32.33
N PHE A 608 48.73 38.85 31.74
CA PHE A 608 50.06 39.19 32.28
C PHE A 608 50.39 40.68 32.11
N LEU A 609 50.01 41.29 30.97
CA LEU A 609 50.18 42.74 30.75
C LEU A 609 49.32 43.57 31.70
N GLU A 610 48.09 43.11 31.99
CA GLU A 610 47.20 43.75 32.96
C GLU A 610 47.76 43.62 34.38
N LYS A 611 48.30 42.45 34.75
CA LYS A 611 48.96 42.21 36.04
C LYS A 611 50.27 43.00 36.21
N GLN A 612 51.10 43.13 35.16
CA GLN A 612 52.28 44.01 35.18
C GLN A 612 51.89 45.50 35.30
N SER A 613 50.73 45.91 34.77
CA SER A 613 50.24 47.29 34.98
C SER A 613 49.75 47.54 36.41
N LEU A 614 49.38 46.49 37.14
CA LEU A 614 48.89 46.54 38.52
C LEU A 614 50.01 46.42 39.58
N ASP A 615 51.15 45.79 39.26
CA ASP A 615 52.30 45.67 40.17
C ASP A 615 53.34 46.81 40.03
N GLN A 616 53.13 47.75 39.10
CA GLN A 616 54.07 48.85 38.83
C GLN A 616 53.45 50.24 39.10
N ASP A 617 52.72 50.35 40.22
CA ASP A 617 52.39 51.62 40.88
C ASP A 617 53.34 51.84 42.08
N SER A 618 54.63 52.07 41.80
CA SER A 618 55.50 52.89 42.65
C SER A 618 56.71 53.40 41.84
N MET A 619 56.68 54.71 41.53
CA MET A 619 57.81 55.60 41.20
C MET A 619 59.03 55.02 40.44
N ILE A 620 59.12 55.30 39.13
CA ILE A 620 60.04 56.29 38.52
C ILE A 620 59.95 56.22 36.97
N LEU A 621 59.70 57.40 36.41
CA LEU A 621 60.02 57.97 35.10
C LEU A 621 60.69 57.11 34.01
N SER A 622 60.08 57.20 32.81
CA SER A 622 60.68 57.23 31.46
C SER A 622 61.51 56.04 30.99
N THR A 623 61.00 55.29 30.01
CA THR A 623 61.39 55.38 28.57
C THR A 623 60.85 54.17 27.78
N LEU A 624 60.04 54.46 26.73
CA LEU A 624 59.70 53.66 25.51
C LEU A 624 58.18 53.66 25.20
N PRO A 625 57.65 54.52 24.31
CA PRO A 625 56.20 54.59 24.08
C PRO A 625 55.70 53.92 22.79
N TYR A 626 56.46 53.00 22.18
CA TYR A 626 55.96 52.20 21.04
C TYR A 626 55.91 50.71 21.40
N THR A 627 54.70 50.15 21.43
CA THR A 627 54.50 48.71 21.48
C THR A 627 54.19 48.19 20.07
N TYR A 628 54.79 47.06 19.70
CA TYR A 628 54.61 46.47 18.36
C TYR A 628 53.44 45.49 18.36
N PHE A 629 52.47 45.69 17.47
CA PHE A 629 51.39 44.73 17.19
C PHE A 629 51.45 44.32 15.72
N LEU A 630 51.62 43.01 15.45
CA LEU A 630 51.87 42.46 14.10
C LEU A 630 53.03 43.16 13.36
N GLY A 631 54.11 43.48 14.07
CA GLY A 631 55.31 44.08 13.49
C GLY A 631 55.24 45.59 13.23
N MET A 632 54.13 46.27 13.54
CA MET A 632 54.01 47.73 13.40
C MET A 632 54.10 48.45 14.76
N PRO A 633 54.92 49.51 14.90
CA PRO A 633 55.00 50.31 16.12
C PRO A 633 53.73 51.14 16.29
N MET A 634 53.08 51.06 17.46
CA MET A 634 51.83 51.77 17.75
C MET A 634 51.82 52.27 19.20
N GLU A 635 50.92 53.23 19.50
CA GLU A 635 50.69 53.66 20.87
C GLU A 635 50.08 52.51 21.72
N PRO A 636 50.45 52.39 23.01
CA PRO A 636 50.04 51.27 23.87
C PRO A 636 48.53 51.05 23.96
N ARG A 637 47.74 52.13 24.05
CA ARG A 637 46.27 52.05 24.10
C ARG A 637 45.67 51.55 22.77
N GLN A 638 46.29 51.89 21.64
CA GLN A 638 45.84 51.47 20.32
C GLN A 638 46.19 49.99 20.05
N ALA A 639 47.35 49.54 20.50
CA ALA A 639 47.77 48.14 20.44
C ALA A 639 46.83 47.25 21.29
N ALA A 640 46.50 47.66 22.51
CA ALA A 640 45.56 46.94 23.37
C ALA A 640 44.16 46.85 22.72
N ARG A 641 43.64 47.95 22.16
CA ARG A 641 42.34 47.94 21.47
C ARG A 641 42.32 47.00 20.27
N ARG A 642 43.39 46.96 19.46
CA ARG A 642 43.51 46.02 18.33
C ARG A 642 43.67 44.57 18.77
N GLN A 643 44.34 44.31 19.90
CA GLN A 643 44.44 42.99 20.50
C GLN A 643 43.08 42.47 20.98
N TRP A 644 42.26 43.31 21.62
CA TRP A 644 40.89 42.95 22.02
C TRP A 644 39.97 42.68 20.82
N ILE A 645 40.11 43.45 19.73
CA ILE A 645 39.38 43.18 18.47
C ILE A 645 39.82 41.85 17.85
N LEU A 646 41.12 41.56 17.82
CA LEU A 646 41.64 40.28 17.32
C LEU A 646 41.16 39.10 18.18
N LEU A 647 41.16 39.26 19.50
CA LEU A 647 40.64 38.25 20.43
C LEU A 647 39.16 37.97 20.18
N GLY A 648 38.35 39.03 20.00
CA GLY A 648 36.93 38.92 19.66
C GLY A 648 36.68 38.21 18.33
N LEU A 649 37.45 38.56 17.29
CA LEU A 649 37.38 37.88 15.98
C LEU A 649 37.77 36.40 16.07
N CYS A 650 38.85 36.07 16.79
CA CYS A 650 39.26 34.69 17.00
C CYS A 650 38.21 33.89 17.78
N PHE A 651 37.55 34.49 18.78
CA PHE A 651 36.49 33.84 19.54
C PHE A 651 35.26 33.54 18.68
N ILE A 652 34.83 34.48 17.83
CA ILE A 652 33.71 34.28 16.89
C ILE A 652 34.04 33.15 15.90
N LEU A 653 35.25 33.13 15.35
CA LEU A 653 35.71 32.07 14.44
C LEU A 653 35.72 30.70 15.13
N MET A 654 36.15 30.66 16.38
CA MET A 654 36.18 29.43 17.19
C MET A 654 34.76 28.89 17.45
N LEU A 655 33.80 29.77 17.78
CA LEU A 655 32.38 29.39 17.93
C LEU A 655 31.77 28.87 16.62
N CYS A 656 32.11 29.49 15.47
CA CYS A 656 31.63 29.04 14.16
C CYS A 656 32.18 27.64 13.83
N VAL A 657 33.47 27.39 14.11
CA VAL A 657 34.09 26.08 13.91
C VAL A 657 33.43 25.04 14.80
N ILE A 658 33.28 25.29 16.10
CA ILE A 658 32.60 24.36 17.05
C ILE A 658 31.19 24.04 16.59
N SER A 659 30.40 25.06 16.19
CA SER A 659 29.04 24.87 15.70
C SER A 659 29.01 23.95 14.46
N LEU A 660 29.94 24.14 13.54
CA LEU A 660 30.09 23.29 12.35
C LEU A 660 30.46 21.85 12.75
N THR A 661 31.39 21.65 13.69
CA THR A 661 31.81 20.33 14.16
C THR A 661 30.65 19.59 14.84
N ILE A 662 29.90 20.26 15.71
CA ILE A 662 28.71 19.69 16.38
C ILE A 662 27.67 19.28 15.35
N ARG A 663 27.41 20.12 14.34
CA ARG A 663 26.45 19.82 13.28
C ARG A 663 26.86 18.59 12.45
N ILE A 664 28.14 18.44 12.16
CA ILE A 664 28.70 17.28 11.44
C ILE A 664 28.55 15.98 12.25
N PHE A 665 28.86 16.01 13.55
CA PHE A 665 28.75 14.82 14.41
C PHE A 665 27.29 14.43 14.73
N THR A 666 26.40 15.41 14.89
CA THR A 666 24.98 15.15 15.19
C THR A 666 24.18 14.66 13.99
N TYR A 667 24.57 15.03 12.76
CA TYR A 667 23.91 14.54 11.54
C TYR A 667 24.22 13.06 11.28
N HIS A 668 25.43 12.58 11.60
CA HIS A 668 25.85 11.20 11.36
C HIS A 668 25.28 10.15 12.33
N HIS A 669 24.64 10.56 13.44
CA HIS A 669 24.16 9.64 14.49
C HIS A 669 22.64 9.64 14.72
N ARG A 670 21.83 10.25 13.85
CA ARG A 670 20.37 10.18 14.00
C ARG A 670 19.82 8.81 13.58
N LYS A 671 19.56 7.94 14.56
CA LYS A 671 18.61 6.83 14.41
C LYS A 671 17.19 7.36 14.15
N PRO A 672 16.38 6.66 13.31
CA PRO A 672 15.00 7.03 13.04
C PRO A 672 14.16 7.16 14.32
N PRO A 673 13.15 8.04 14.36
CA PRO A 673 12.33 8.30 15.55
C PRO A 673 11.65 7.04 16.14
N TRP A 674 11.26 6.07 15.30
CA TRP A 674 10.60 4.83 15.73
C TRP A 674 11.51 3.86 16.50
N MET A 675 12.81 4.13 16.55
CA MET A 675 13.78 3.37 17.35
C MET A 675 14.08 4.03 18.71
N ARG A 676 13.43 5.14 19.07
CA ARG A 676 13.67 5.86 20.35
C ARG A 676 12.73 5.49 21.49
N THR A 677 11.77 4.61 21.28
CA THR A 677 10.78 4.24 22.31
C THR A 677 10.58 2.73 22.36
N GLU A 678 10.74 2.19 23.57
CA GLU A 678 10.20 0.94 24.13
C GLU A 678 9.20 0.18 23.24
N TRP A 679 9.67 -0.72 22.37
CA TRP A 679 8.82 -1.71 21.67
C TRP A 679 9.33 -3.15 21.80
N LEU A 680 10.39 -3.37 22.59
CA LEU A 680 10.82 -4.69 23.06
C LEU A 680 10.50 -4.78 24.55
N ARG A 681 9.26 -5.18 24.87
CA ARG A 681 8.94 -5.70 26.19
C ARG A 681 9.15 -7.22 26.13
N GLU A 682 10.40 -7.64 26.09
CA GLU A 682 10.78 -8.92 26.69
C GLU A 682 10.75 -8.69 28.21
N ASP A 683 9.99 -9.54 28.90
CA ASP A 683 9.88 -9.77 30.36
C ASP A 683 8.46 -9.61 30.90
N ASN A 684 7.68 -10.69 30.79
CA ASN A 684 7.02 -11.37 31.91
C ASN A 684 6.08 -12.46 31.40
N LEU A 685 6.61 -13.67 31.23
CA LEU A 685 5.88 -14.92 31.33
C LEU A 685 6.76 -15.89 32.13
N GLN A 686 6.57 -15.84 33.45
CA GLN A 686 6.63 -17.02 34.30
C GLN A 686 5.23 -17.62 34.38
#